data_AF-A0A935R2X1-F1
#
_entry.id   AF-A0A935R2X1-F1
#
_cell.length_a   1.000
_cell.length_b   1.000
_cell.length_c   1.000
_cell.angle_alpha   90.00
_cell.angle_beta   90.00
_cell.angle_gamma   90.00
#
_symmetry.space_group_name_H-M   'P 1'
#
loop_
_entity.id
_entity.type
_entity.pdbx_description
1 polymer ?
#
loop_
_entity_poly.entity_id
_entity_poly.type
_entity_poly.pdbx_seq_one_letter_code
_entity_poly.pdbx_strand_id
1 'polypeptide(L)'
;MRLRPLFTPLLCLALLGAPSPGHAEDPVAAARLEQETLPTLAARAQAARARASDAQRFFAGDVPFERAFPALVDAPLHDPGAVRLAAERARARAIHRAGERLQRPPEGVDAARWRAAVEAACAAEDAADALELQLYSGLSAGLSLAPGLAAPSLDRRLAALDAAARVEDGASAEALEAAATAQDEATALRAWRRAALIKMARPADTALDILAAEALAAWAAAPTPTAEGALGLQDRLIRALPLLSAGPRAEAEGVIAAIDADHVSPQLLALSAPVQRAERPRTVSELEAWLRAATQSVEQAEDAAQAVIADPASSPGARAVAEARRDAAAARHAALSAELDAARALDAAGGAIEGASVDALDRLAQEARDRAEGANSAAEAALRARTVALRERVAAETRDEASRRAAAATALAELRARREAASAALREAAALASLDPDRARRLDAAYIEARALTTALQQLAEDAADRARALRAARPAEAHDEAQEGSEALAELAAAQADLRAAALGRQRAAEAEQDAAVRLLIEARALRREGRALASGAARRQGQQAFIPELAEELRTTWIVAESRLRAVVSGLFGLPALATDLTALLGLIVGSIELLIGGLLWLVLRRRLPGIVEAELLAIEAAEPLAEGVRPTLLRLARAGLTPGPLPALAAPLAAPLTAAVDLCAAAAALSFLGGRLPALSLVVTVLAARAATRGLPGLTDAALATADAKHPALRVVSEETIRRVRRWVTALVSWRALTAVALAVAWELLAADRAAQGVGALSVAAGILLCVMFLASWSDELRAAAAADMSPTALTRLAARPVKGWAKVPQAALGVVALTLDTVWQGGTELLASRAQLRWVTAALARRQLGARGVEGEALSAEQQDALANAPSDAPPNVRQAVARVFAERDDWRRTHRRGAVVIVGDRGAGLDRLPDLLAEGAPNLLVLRPPRRISDARGARAWLAEALGVDAADPRPIPRRSARRRSPALKSSSS
;
A
#
# COMPACT_ATOMS: atom_id res chain seq x y z
N MET A 1 -5.07 -5.16 0.56
CA MET A 1 -5.15 -3.67 0.59
C MET A 1 -3.80 -3.13 0.14
N ARG A 2 -3.75 -2.39 -0.98
CA ARG A 2 -2.49 -1.87 -1.55
C ARG A 2 -2.16 -0.51 -0.94
N LEU A 3 -1.06 -0.43 -0.19
CA LEU A 3 -0.43 0.84 0.22
C LEU A 3 0.87 1.04 -0.59
N ARG A 4 0.76 1.80 -1.68
CA ARG A 4 1.84 2.60 -2.32
C ARG A 4 1.23 3.41 -3.47
N PRO A 5 1.59 4.69 -3.70
CA PRO A 5 2.14 5.70 -2.79
C PRO A 5 1.23 6.94 -2.71
N LEU A 6 0.82 7.31 -1.50
CA LEU A 6 0.08 8.55 -1.19
C LEU A 6 0.96 9.83 -1.28
N PHE A 7 2.17 9.75 -1.82
CA PHE A 7 3.12 10.87 -1.84
C PHE A 7 3.22 11.59 -3.21
N THR A 8 2.68 11.03 -4.28
CA THR A 8 2.79 11.63 -5.64
C THR A 8 1.65 12.58 -6.04
N PRO A 9 0.36 12.36 -5.68
CA PRO A 9 -0.72 13.18 -6.25
C PRO A 9 -0.88 14.58 -5.62
N LEU A 10 -0.31 14.81 -4.42
CA LEU A 10 -0.33 16.13 -3.77
C LEU A 10 0.66 17.13 -4.39
N LEU A 11 1.65 16.66 -5.17
CA LEU A 11 2.56 17.52 -5.92
C LEU A 11 2.05 17.81 -7.35
N CYS A 12 1.22 16.92 -7.91
CA CYS A 12 0.71 17.05 -9.29
C CYS A 12 -0.55 17.94 -9.41
N LEU A 13 -1.32 18.14 -8.33
CA LEU A 13 -2.55 18.93 -8.38
C LEU A 13 -2.36 20.45 -8.31
N ALA A 14 -1.13 20.94 -8.10
CA ALA A 14 -0.83 22.38 -8.11
C ALA A 14 -0.37 22.93 -9.49
N LEU A 15 -0.28 22.07 -10.52
CA LEU A 15 0.40 22.39 -11.78
C LEU A 15 -0.49 22.51 -13.02
N LEU A 16 -1.81 22.38 -12.91
CA LEU A 16 -2.73 22.47 -14.04
C LEU A 16 -3.77 23.55 -13.81
N GLY A 17 -3.46 24.79 -14.21
CA GLY A 17 -4.46 25.86 -14.21
C GLY A 17 -3.96 27.29 -14.40
N ALA A 18 -3.33 27.63 -15.54
CA ALA A 18 -3.45 28.95 -16.19
C ALA A 18 -2.87 28.93 -17.62
N PRO A 19 -3.49 29.64 -18.60
CA PRO A 19 -3.05 29.68 -20.00
C PRO A 19 -1.86 30.63 -20.19
N SER A 20 -0.88 30.23 -21.01
CA SER A 20 0.21 31.12 -21.46
C SER A 20 -0.23 31.93 -22.70
N PRO A 21 0.06 33.23 -22.77
CA PRO A 21 -0.17 34.04 -23.96
C PRO A 21 0.93 33.79 -25.01
N GLY A 22 0.51 33.82 -26.28
CA GLY A 22 1.26 33.31 -27.43
C GLY A 22 2.65 33.90 -27.64
N HIS A 23 3.56 33.05 -28.14
CA HIS A 23 4.80 33.45 -28.79
C HIS A 23 4.74 32.99 -30.25
N ALA A 24 5.22 33.88 -31.13
CA ALA A 24 5.15 33.73 -32.58
C ALA A 24 5.84 32.44 -33.06
N GLU A 25 5.12 31.73 -33.92
CA GLU A 25 5.43 30.40 -34.45
C GLU A 25 6.69 30.44 -35.33
N ASP A 26 7.69 29.61 -35.02
CA ASP A 26 8.74 29.23 -35.96
C ASP A 26 8.19 28.09 -36.85
N PRO A 27 7.83 28.35 -38.13
CA PRO A 27 7.15 27.39 -38.98
C PRO A 27 8.00 26.15 -39.29
N VAL A 28 9.32 26.22 -39.15
CA VAL A 28 10.24 25.08 -39.37
C VAL A 28 10.26 24.15 -38.16
N ALA A 29 10.19 24.70 -36.95
CA ALA A 29 10.07 23.92 -35.72
C ALA A 29 8.70 23.22 -35.63
N ALA A 30 7.64 23.95 -35.98
CA ALA A 30 6.27 23.46 -36.13
C ALA A 30 6.19 22.27 -37.12
N ALA A 31 6.75 22.42 -38.32
CA ALA A 31 6.76 21.37 -39.34
C ALA A 31 7.58 20.13 -38.93
N ARG A 32 8.72 20.31 -38.24
CA ARG A 32 9.50 19.18 -37.70
C ARG A 32 8.75 18.43 -36.60
N LEU A 33 8.08 19.15 -35.71
CA LEU A 33 7.30 18.54 -34.64
C LEU A 33 6.10 17.76 -35.20
N GLU A 34 5.46 18.27 -36.25
CA GLU A 34 4.41 17.56 -36.98
C GLU A 34 4.94 16.29 -37.68
N GLN A 35 6.14 16.37 -38.29
CA GLN A 35 6.81 15.23 -38.93
C GLN A 35 7.26 14.14 -37.95
N GLU A 36 7.47 14.46 -36.67
CA GLU A 36 7.84 13.47 -35.65
C GLU A 36 6.61 12.89 -34.93
N THR A 37 5.62 13.72 -34.61
CA THR A 37 4.49 13.33 -33.73
C THR A 37 3.40 12.55 -34.47
N LEU A 38 3.00 12.97 -35.68
CA LEU A 38 1.93 12.30 -36.42
C LEU A 38 2.30 10.87 -36.86
N PRO A 39 3.52 10.58 -37.36
CA PRO A 39 3.90 9.21 -37.71
C PRO A 39 3.96 8.29 -36.48
N THR A 40 4.36 8.82 -35.33
CA THR A 40 4.39 8.05 -34.07
C THR A 40 2.98 7.66 -33.63
N LEU A 41 2.01 8.58 -33.70
CA LEU A 41 0.60 8.29 -33.42
C LEU A 41 0.00 7.31 -34.44
N ALA A 42 0.35 7.45 -35.72
CA ALA A 42 -0.07 6.52 -36.76
C ALA A 42 0.50 5.10 -36.54
N ALA A 43 1.78 4.99 -36.17
CA ALA A 43 2.42 3.72 -35.86
C ALA A 43 1.79 3.04 -34.63
N ARG A 44 1.47 3.82 -33.58
CA ARG A 44 0.70 3.33 -32.42
C ARG A 44 -0.67 2.80 -32.83
N ALA A 45 -1.41 3.57 -33.63
CA ALA A 45 -2.72 3.16 -34.13
C ALA A 45 -2.62 1.87 -34.95
N GLN A 46 -1.63 1.75 -35.83
CA GLN A 46 -1.42 0.56 -36.66
C GLN A 46 -1.03 -0.67 -35.83
N ALA A 47 -0.11 -0.52 -34.87
CA ALA A 47 0.28 -1.59 -33.96
C ALA A 47 -0.90 -2.05 -33.08
N ALA A 48 -1.73 -1.11 -32.61
CA ALA A 48 -2.93 -1.43 -31.83
C ALA A 48 -3.99 -2.15 -32.67
N ARG A 49 -4.22 -1.73 -33.93
CA ARG A 49 -5.10 -2.43 -34.87
C ARG A 49 -4.61 -3.83 -35.20
N ALA A 50 -3.30 -4.03 -35.38
CA ALA A 50 -2.72 -5.34 -35.58
C ALA A 50 -2.97 -6.26 -34.38
N ARG A 51 -2.71 -5.78 -33.16
CA ARG A 51 -3.03 -6.52 -31.92
C ARG A 51 -4.51 -6.84 -31.78
N ALA A 52 -5.39 -5.88 -32.06
CA ALA A 52 -6.83 -6.10 -32.00
C ALA A 52 -7.29 -7.13 -33.04
N SER A 53 -6.74 -7.09 -34.26
CA SER A 53 -7.02 -8.06 -35.31
C SER A 53 -6.53 -9.46 -34.94
N ASP A 54 -5.31 -9.60 -34.43
CA ASP A 54 -4.79 -10.89 -34.00
C ASP A 54 -5.58 -11.44 -32.79
N ALA A 55 -5.99 -10.59 -31.84
CA ALA A 55 -6.86 -10.98 -30.74
C ALA A 55 -8.26 -11.44 -31.21
N GLN A 56 -8.88 -10.73 -32.16
CA GLN A 56 -10.16 -11.16 -32.77
C GLN A 56 -10.02 -12.52 -33.46
N ARG A 57 -8.95 -12.71 -34.23
CA ARG A 57 -8.65 -13.99 -34.90
C ARG A 57 -8.42 -15.11 -33.90
N PHE A 58 -7.81 -14.83 -32.75
CA PHE A 58 -7.69 -15.83 -31.68
C PHE A 58 -9.05 -16.24 -31.13
N PHE A 59 -9.93 -15.27 -30.83
CA PHE A 59 -11.28 -15.57 -30.37
C PHE A 59 -12.10 -16.32 -31.44
N ALA A 60 -11.81 -16.10 -32.73
CA ALA A 60 -12.43 -16.80 -33.84
C ALA A 60 -11.91 -18.23 -34.07
N GLY A 61 -10.68 -18.58 -33.65
CA GLY A 61 -10.10 -19.88 -33.97
C GLY A 61 -8.81 -19.85 -34.79
N ASP A 62 -8.52 -18.73 -35.43
CA ASP A 62 -7.65 -18.69 -36.62
C ASP A 62 -6.15 -18.51 -36.33
N VAL A 63 -5.79 -18.11 -35.11
CA VAL A 63 -4.40 -17.90 -34.69
C VAL A 63 -4.15 -18.40 -33.27
N PRO A 64 -2.92 -18.88 -32.96
CA PRO A 64 -2.59 -19.36 -31.64
C PRO A 64 -2.47 -18.22 -30.63
N PHE A 65 -2.58 -18.57 -29.35
CA PHE A 65 -2.51 -17.65 -28.21
C PHE A 65 -1.25 -16.78 -28.23
N GLU A 66 -0.09 -17.38 -28.51
CA GLU A 66 1.22 -16.71 -28.46
C GLU A 66 1.35 -15.61 -29.50
N ARG A 67 0.64 -15.75 -30.63
CA ARG A 67 0.62 -14.74 -31.69
C ARG A 67 -0.33 -13.60 -31.36
N ALA A 68 -1.49 -13.90 -30.76
CA ALA A 68 -2.50 -12.91 -30.42
C ALA A 68 -2.14 -12.09 -29.17
N PHE A 69 -1.47 -12.72 -28.19
CA PHE A 69 -1.11 -12.10 -26.92
C PHE A 69 0.36 -12.37 -26.56
N PRO A 70 1.33 -11.89 -27.37
CA PRO A 70 2.74 -12.18 -27.16
C PRO A 70 3.28 -11.69 -25.82
N ALA A 71 2.73 -10.60 -25.29
CA ALA A 71 3.11 -10.06 -23.98
C ALA A 71 2.61 -10.90 -22.79
N LEU A 72 1.73 -11.90 -23.04
CA LEU A 72 1.08 -12.72 -22.01
C LEU A 72 1.56 -14.17 -22.01
N VAL A 73 2.49 -14.55 -22.88
CA VAL A 73 3.00 -15.93 -22.99
C VAL A 73 3.61 -16.42 -21.67
N ASP A 74 4.40 -15.56 -21.02
CA ASP A 74 5.04 -15.88 -19.73
C ASP A 74 4.24 -15.37 -18.52
N ALA A 75 3.05 -14.82 -18.75
CA ALA A 75 2.22 -14.31 -17.66
C ALA A 75 1.62 -15.48 -16.87
N PRO A 76 1.51 -15.39 -15.53
CA PRO A 76 0.87 -16.42 -14.72
C PRO A 76 -0.66 -16.35 -14.83
N LEU A 77 -1.19 -16.67 -16.03
CA LEU A 77 -2.62 -16.60 -16.39
C LEU A 77 -3.53 -17.57 -15.63
N HIS A 78 -2.93 -18.42 -14.81
CA HIS A 78 -3.52 -19.45 -13.97
C HIS A 78 -3.58 -19.00 -12.49
N ASP A 79 -2.98 -17.85 -12.14
CA ASP A 79 -3.14 -17.21 -10.84
C ASP A 79 -4.28 -16.17 -10.92
N PRO A 80 -5.40 -16.37 -10.20
CA PRO A 80 -6.49 -15.41 -10.14
C PRO A 80 -6.03 -14.01 -9.69
N GLY A 81 -5.02 -13.94 -8.82
CA GLY A 81 -4.42 -12.69 -8.36
C GLY A 81 -3.72 -11.92 -9.48
N ALA A 82 -2.91 -12.62 -10.27
CA ALA A 82 -2.23 -12.05 -11.42
C ALA A 82 -3.18 -11.65 -12.55
N VAL A 83 -4.17 -12.48 -12.88
CA VAL A 83 -5.22 -12.15 -13.88
C VAL A 83 -5.98 -10.90 -13.47
N ARG A 84 -6.37 -10.78 -12.20
CA ARG A 84 -7.04 -9.58 -11.67
C ARG A 84 -6.13 -8.34 -11.75
N LEU A 85 -4.85 -8.46 -11.38
CA LEU A 85 -3.89 -7.36 -11.48
C LEU A 85 -3.66 -6.93 -12.93
N ALA A 86 -3.62 -7.86 -13.87
CA ALA A 86 -3.47 -7.58 -15.29
C ALA A 86 -4.71 -6.86 -15.85
N ALA A 87 -5.92 -7.29 -15.48
CA ALA A 87 -7.16 -6.60 -15.82
C ALA A 87 -7.23 -5.17 -15.24
N GLU A 88 -6.79 -4.97 -14.00
CA GLU A 88 -6.68 -3.64 -13.39
C GLU A 88 -5.69 -2.73 -14.13
N ARG A 89 -4.55 -3.28 -14.58
CA ARG A 89 -3.56 -2.53 -15.39
C ARG A 89 -4.15 -2.13 -16.74
N ALA A 90 -4.87 -3.02 -17.43
CA ALA A 90 -5.55 -2.70 -18.68
C ALA A 90 -6.59 -1.58 -18.49
N ARG A 91 -7.38 -1.63 -17.41
CA ARG A 91 -8.32 -0.53 -17.05
C ARG A 91 -7.61 0.78 -16.71
N ALA A 92 -6.46 0.73 -16.04
CA ALA A 92 -5.68 1.93 -15.73
C ALA A 92 -5.09 2.60 -16.99
N ARG A 93 -4.73 1.83 -18.03
CA ARG A 93 -4.30 2.38 -19.33
C ARG A 93 -5.42 3.18 -20.01
N ALA A 94 -6.67 2.76 -19.87
CA ALA A 94 -7.82 3.52 -20.40
C ALA A 94 -7.96 4.91 -19.74
N ILE A 95 -7.68 5.02 -18.43
CA ILE A 95 -7.68 6.31 -17.70
C ILE A 95 -6.55 7.21 -18.22
N HIS A 96 -5.37 6.67 -18.48
CA HIS A 96 -4.26 7.43 -19.06
C HIS A 96 -4.62 7.97 -20.45
N ARG A 97 -5.26 7.16 -21.30
CA ARG A 97 -5.72 7.58 -22.64
C ARG A 97 -6.84 8.62 -22.60
N ALA A 98 -7.74 8.56 -21.61
CA ALA A 98 -8.70 9.63 -21.37
C ALA A 98 -7.99 10.97 -21.08
N GLY A 99 -6.87 10.94 -20.35
CA GLY A 99 -6.00 12.10 -20.16
C GLY A 99 -5.32 12.56 -21.47
N GLU A 100 -4.86 11.62 -22.29
CA GLU A 100 -4.23 11.90 -23.60
C GLU A 100 -5.18 12.62 -24.57
N ARG A 101 -6.45 12.19 -24.63
CA ARG A 101 -7.50 12.86 -25.43
C ARG A 101 -7.77 14.32 -25.00
N LEU A 102 -7.50 14.65 -23.74
CA LEU A 102 -7.70 15.99 -23.18
C LEU A 102 -6.45 16.88 -23.32
N GLN A 103 -5.33 16.34 -23.83
CA GLN A 103 -4.12 17.13 -24.04
C GLN A 103 -4.33 18.16 -25.15
N ARG A 104 -3.72 19.34 -24.97
CA ARG A 104 -3.72 20.37 -26.00
C ARG A 104 -2.76 19.95 -27.12
N PRO A 105 -3.10 20.21 -28.39
CA PRO A 105 -2.17 19.97 -29.50
C PRO A 105 -0.89 20.79 -29.27
N PRO A 106 0.29 20.24 -29.60
CA PRO A 106 1.54 20.97 -29.53
C PRO A 106 1.48 22.25 -30.39
N GLU A 107 2.13 23.32 -29.94
CA GLU A 107 2.22 24.57 -30.70
C GLU A 107 2.86 24.32 -32.07
N GLY A 108 2.25 24.86 -33.12
CA GLY A 108 2.70 24.70 -34.51
C GLY A 108 2.20 23.46 -35.26
N VAL A 109 1.52 22.51 -34.60
CA VAL A 109 0.91 21.35 -35.29
C VAL A 109 -0.55 21.66 -35.62
N ASP A 110 -1.02 21.27 -36.81
CA ASP A 110 -2.45 21.35 -37.15
C ASP A 110 -3.30 20.65 -36.08
N ALA A 111 -4.02 21.46 -35.31
CA ALA A 111 -4.82 21.03 -34.17
C ALA A 111 -5.90 20.01 -34.55
N ALA A 112 -6.48 20.11 -35.75
CA ALA A 112 -7.50 19.18 -36.21
C ALA A 112 -6.87 17.83 -36.57
N ARG A 113 -5.76 17.84 -37.34
CA ARG A 113 -5.05 16.62 -37.73
C ARG A 113 -4.43 15.89 -36.54
N TRP A 114 -3.86 16.62 -35.60
CA TRP A 114 -3.29 16.03 -34.38
C TRP A 114 -4.36 15.40 -33.50
N ARG A 115 -5.49 16.08 -33.24
CA ARG A 115 -6.60 15.51 -32.46
C ARG A 115 -7.18 14.27 -33.13
N ALA A 116 -7.32 14.28 -34.46
CA ALA A 116 -7.77 13.11 -35.21
C ALA A 116 -6.78 11.94 -35.09
N ALA A 117 -5.47 12.20 -35.12
CA ALA A 117 -4.45 11.17 -34.94
C ALA A 117 -4.40 10.61 -33.51
N VAL A 118 -4.54 11.46 -32.48
CA VAL A 118 -4.64 11.05 -31.08
C VAL A 118 -5.89 10.21 -30.86
N GLU A 119 -7.05 10.64 -31.37
CA GLU A 119 -8.29 9.89 -31.22
C GLU A 119 -8.20 8.54 -31.96
N ALA A 120 -7.65 8.51 -33.17
CA ALA A 120 -7.46 7.27 -33.93
C ALA A 120 -6.51 6.28 -33.21
N ALA A 121 -5.44 6.77 -32.59
CA ALA A 121 -4.51 5.95 -31.81
C ALA A 121 -5.16 5.45 -30.51
N CYS A 122 -5.80 6.34 -29.75
CA CYS A 122 -6.45 5.98 -28.49
C CYS A 122 -7.62 5.02 -28.71
N ALA A 123 -8.45 5.22 -29.74
CA ALA A 123 -9.56 4.33 -30.08
C ALA A 123 -9.05 2.93 -30.51
N ALA A 124 -7.97 2.86 -31.28
CA ALA A 124 -7.36 1.58 -31.65
C ALA A 124 -6.78 0.85 -30.43
N GLU A 125 -6.13 1.57 -29.52
CA GLU A 125 -5.59 1.02 -28.26
C GLU A 125 -6.70 0.58 -27.30
N ASP A 126 -7.81 1.33 -27.22
CA ASP A 126 -8.99 0.94 -26.43
C ASP A 126 -9.65 -0.32 -26.99
N ALA A 127 -9.75 -0.47 -28.31
CA ALA A 127 -10.26 -1.67 -28.95
C ALA A 127 -9.38 -2.91 -28.66
N ALA A 128 -8.06 -2.75 -28.69
CA ALA A 128 -7.12 -3.82 -28.32
C ALA A 128 -7.21 -4.19 -26.83
N ASP A 129 -7.25 -3.20 -25.94
CA ASP A 129 -7.38 -3.42 -24.50
C ASP A 129 -8.73 -4.02 -24.11
N ALA A 130 -9.81 -3.72 -24.84
CA ALA A 130 -11.12 -4.34 -24.63
C ALA A 130 -11.08 -5.86 -24.87
N LEU A 131 -10.37 -6.31 -25.91
CA LEU A 131 -10.19 -7.74 -26.20
C LEU A 131 -9.26 -8.42 -25.19
N GLU A 132 -8.24 -7.71 -24.70
CA GLU A 132 -7.39 -8.18 -23.59
C GLU A 132 -8.22 -8.31 -22.29
N LEU A 133 -9.12 -7.38 -22.02
CA LEU A 133 -10.05 -7.45 -20.88
C LEU A 133 -11.06 -8.58 -21.03
N GLN A 134 -11.55 -8.85 -22.24
CA GLN A 134 -12.39 -10.01 -22.53
C GLN A 134 -11.65 -11.30 -22.18
N LEU A 135 -10.39 -11.45 -22.59
CA LEU A 135 -9.53 -12.57 -22.23
C LEU A 135 -9.44 -12.73 -20.70
N TYR A 136 -9.06 -11.68 -19.97
CA TYR A 136 -8.94 -11.76 -18.51
C TYR A 136 -10.28 -12.05 -17.80
N SER A 137 -11.40 -11.55 -18.34
CA SER A 137 -12.72 -11.84 -17.79
C SER A 137 -13.11 -13.30 -17.95
N GLY A 138 -12.82 -13.90 -19.12
CA GLY A 138 -13.01 -15.32 -19.38
C GLY A 138 -12.14 -16.18 -18.48
N LEU A 139 -10.85 -15.84 -18.36
CA LEU A 139 -9.93 -16.53 -17.46
C LEU A 139 -10.36 -16.43 -15.99
N SER A 140 -10.78 -15.26 -15.53
CA SER A 140 -11.25 -15.07 -14.15
C SER A 140 -12.52 -15.88 -13.86
N ALA A 141 -13.48 -15.92 -14.79
CA ALA A 141 -14.69 -16.71 -14.66
C ALA A 141 -14.36 -18.21 -14.67
N GLY A 142 -13.52 -18.64 -15.61
CA GLY A 142 -13.08 -20.02 -15.75
C GLY A 142 -12.31 -20.56 -14.54
N LEU A 143 -11.38 -19.78 -13.97
CA LEU A 143 -10.65 -20.15 -12.74
C LEU A 143 -11.55 -20.18 -11.51
N SER A 144 -12.64 -19.40 -11.50
CA SER A 144 -13.64 -19.47 -10.44
C SER A 144 -14.49 -20.74 -10.54
N LEU A 145 -14.78 -21.19 -11.77
CA LEU A 145 -15.49 -22.44 -12.04
C LEU A 145 -14.63 -23.69 -11.79
N ALA A 146 -13.33 -23.61 -12.11
CA ALA A 146 -12.38 -24.70 -11.97
C ALA A 146 -11.17 -24.31 -11.08
N PRO A 147 -11.35 -24.16 -9.76
CA PRO A 147 -10.31 -23.71 -8.84
C PRO A 147 -9.12 -24.69 -8.74
N GLY A 148 -9.34 -25.96 -9.09
CA GLY A 148 -8.28 -26.97 -9.19
C GLY A 148 -7.20 -26.64 -10.22
N LEU A 149 -7.47 -25.73 -11.16
CA LEU A 149 -6.51 -25.25 -12.16
C LEU A 149 -5.73 -24.00 -11.71
N ALA A 150 -6.00 -23.48 -10.51
CA ALA A 150 -5.28 -22.33 -9.98
C ALA A 150 -3.84 -22.66 -9.55
N ALA A 151 -2.93 -21.69 -9.72
CA ALA A 151 -1.49 -21.80 -9.47
C ALA A 151 -1.08 -22.58 -8.21
N PRO A 152 -1.60 -22.29 -7.01
CA PRO A 152 -1.11 -22.94 -5.80
C PRO A 152 -1.41 -24.44 -5.76
N SER A 153 -2.46 -24.91 -6.43
CA SER A 153 -2.84 -26.32 -6.45
C SER A 153 -2.05 -27.08 -7.51
N LEU A 154 -2.00 -26.52 -8.72
CA LEU A 154 -1.42 -27.17 -9.89
C LEU A 154 0.11 -27.10 -9.89
N ASP A 155 0.71 -26.00 -9.44
CA ASP A 155 2.17 -25.88 -9.35
C ASP A 155 2.76 -26.79 -8.25
N ARG A 156 2.02 -27.02 -7.15
CA ARG A 156 2.41 -28.03 -6.14
C ARG A 156 2.42 -29.44 -6.73
N ARG A 157 1.42 -29.78 -7.54
CA ARG A 157 1.35 -31.09 -8.20
C ARG A 157 2.44 -31.25 -9.26
N LEU A 158 2.64 -30.24 -10.12
CA LEU A 158 3.73 -30.24 -11.09
C LEU A 158 5.10 -30.33 -10.42
N ALA A 159 5.34 -29.59 -9.33
CA ALA A 159 6.60 -29.68 -8.58
C ALA A 159 6.81 -31.07 -7.96
N ALA A 160 5.74 -31.72 -7.47
CA ALA A 160 5.83 -33.09 -6.95
C ALA A 160 6.15 -34.10 -8.07
N LEU A 161 5.52 -33.96 -9.25
CA LEU A 161 5.80 -34.80 -10.41
C LEU A 161 7.21 -34.56 -10.96
N ASP A 162 7.65 -33.30 -11.08
CA ASP A 162 8.99 -32.93 -11.51
C ASP A 162 10.07 -33.37 -10.50
N ALA A 163 9.73 -33.52 -9.23
CA ALA A 163 10.61 -34.10 -8.22
C ALA A 163 10.67 -35.63 -8.34
N ALA A 164 9.53 -36.29 -8.55
CA ALA A 164 9.45 -37.74 -8.76
C ALA A 164 10.09 -38.20 -10.08
N ALA A 165 10.12 -37.33 -11.10
CA ALA A 165 10.78 -37.59 -12.37
C ALA A 165 12.32 -37.51 -12.31
N ARG A 166 12.91 -37.04 -11.20
CA ARG A 166 14.37 -36.98 -11.03
C ARG A 166 14.90 -38.33 -10.57
N VAL A 167 15.79 -38.92 -11.37
CA VAL A 167 16.41 -40.21 -11.08
C VAL A 167 17.86 -39.99 -10.62
N GLU A 168 18.27 -40.65 -9.54
CA GLU A 168 19.66 -40.69 -9.07
C GLU A 168 20.48 -41.74 -9.82
N ASP A 169 21.80 -41.52 -9.95
CA ASP A 169 22.71 -42.47 -10.61
C ASP A 169 22.71 -43.83 -9.89
N GLY A 170 22.37 -44.90 -10.63
CA GLY A 170 22.28 -46.27 -10.08
C GLY A 170 20.89 -46.70 -9.61
N ALA A 171 19.84 -45.93 -9.92
CA ALA A 171 18.46 -46.29 -9.61
C ALA A 171 18.02 -47.64 -10.22
N SER A 172 17.13 -48.34 -9.52
CA SER A 172 16.55 -49.61 -9.97
C SER A 172 15.68 -49.43 -11.23
N ALA A 173 15.42 -50.51 -11.96
CA ALA A 173 14.53 -50.49 -13.12
C ALA A 173 13.11 -49.97 -12.77
N GLU A 174 12.60 -50.33 -11.59
CA GLU A 174 11.31 -49.85 -11.07
C GLU A 174 11.31 -48.33 -10.81
N ALA A 175 12.42 -47.79 -10.30
CA ALA A 175 12.55 -46.34 -10.07
C ALA A 175 12.67 -45.54 -11.37
N LEU A 176 13.30 -46.11 -12.40
CA LEU A 176 13.34 -45.54 -13.75
C LEU A 176 11.95 -45.52 -14.40
N GLU A 177 11.16 -46.58 -14.22
CA GLU A 177 9.79 -46.69 -14.74
C GLU A 177 8.82 -45.72 -14.04
N ALA A 178 8.93 -45.58 -12.70
CA ALA A 178 8.15 -44.61 -11.94
C ALA A 178 8.48 -43.15 -12.34
N ALA A 179 9.76 -42.84 -12.58
CA ALA A 179 10.18 -41.51 -13.02
C ALA A 179 9.70 -41.18 -14.45
N ALA A 180 9.72 -42.15 -15.37
CA ALA A 180 9.13 -41.99 -16.71
C ALA A 180 7.63 -41.71 -16.62
N THR A 181 6.91 -42.46 -15.78
CA THR A 181 5.47 -42.26 -15.53
C THR A 181 5.18 -40.87 -14.95
N ALA A 182 5.98 -40.40 -14.00
CA ALA A 182 5.83 -39.05 -13.44
C ALA A 182 6.09 -37.93 -14.48
N GLN A 183 7.04 -38.14 -15.39
CA GLN A 183 7.35 -37.21 -16.47
C GLN A 183 6.21 -37.14 -17.51
N ASP A 184 5.63 -38.27 -17.88
CA ASP A 184 4.48 -38.35 -18.78
C ASP A 184 3.25 -37.68 -18.16
N GLU A 185 3.01 -37.91 -16.88
CA GLU A 185 1.95 -37.27 -16.10
C GLU A 185 2.12 -35.74 -16.04
N ALA A 186 3.34 -35.25 -15.79
CA ALA A 186 3.63 -33.82 -15.80
C ALA A 186 3.39 -33.21 -17.18
N THR A 187 3.74 -33.92 -18.26
CA THR A 187 3.53 -33.49 -19.64
C THR A 187 2.05 -33.41 -19.98
N ALA A 188 1.28 -34.44 -19.63
CA ALA A 188 -0.18 -34.47 -19.80
C ALA A 188 -0.86 -33.33 -19.02
N LEU A 189 -0.47 -33.13 -17.75
CA LEU A 189 -1.04 -32.06 -16.92
C LEU A 189 -0.75 -30.66 -17.47
N ARG A 190 0.45 -30.42 -18.05
CA ARG A 190 0.77 -29.15 -18.75
C ARG A 190 -0.07 -28.95 -20.01
N ALA A 191 -0.29 -30.00 -20.80
CA ALA A 191 -1.13 -29.95 -21.99
C ALA A 191 -2.59 -29.63 -21.64
N TRP A 192 -3.15 -30.32 -20.64
CA TRP A 192 -4.50 -30.09 -20.13
C TRP A 192 -4.67 -28.69 -19.55
N ARG A 193 -3.67 -28.21 -18.80
CA ARG A 193 -3.64 -26.82 -18.29
C ARG A 193 -3.73 -25.81 -19.42
N ARG A 194 -2.96 -25.98 -20.50
CA ARG A 194 -2.98 -25.06 -21.65
C ARG A 194 -4.32 -25.09 -22.36
N ALA A 195 -4.85 -26.28 -22.64
CA ALA A 195 -6.17 -26.45 -23.25
C ALA A 195 -7.29 -25.84 -22.39
N ALA A 196 -7.22 -26.01 -21.07
CA ALA A 196 -8.17 -25.43 -20.14
C ALA A 196 -8.12 -23.89 -20.14
N LEU A 197 -6.94 -23.28 -20.09
CA LEU A 197 -6.81 -21.82 -20.18
C LEU A 197 -7.39 -21.26 -21.49
N ILE A 198 -7.19 -21.97 -22.61
CA ILE A 198 -7.78 -21.60 -23.90
C ILE A 198 -9.31 -21.75 -23.85
N LYS A 199 -9.85 -22.86 -23.31
CA LYS A 199 -11.29 -23.09 -23.13
C LYS A 199 -11.96 -22.02 -22.25
N MET A 200 -11.29 -21.56 -21.19
CA MET A 200 -11.77 -20.46 -20.34
C MET A 200 -11.84 -19.13 -21.10
N ALA A 201 -10.87 -18.86 -21.97
CA ALA A 201 -10.85 -17.67 -22.82
C ALA A 201 -11.83 -17.75 -23.99
N ARG A 202 -12.02 -18.96 -24.54
CA ARG A 202 -12.86 -19.29 -25.70
C ARG A 202 -13.71 -20.52 -25.35
N PRO A 203 -14.92 -20.34 -24.79
CA PRO A 203 -15.76 -21.46 -24.36
C PRO A 203 -16.12 -22.46 -25.47
N ALA A 204 -16.11 -22.03 -26.73
CA ALA A 204 -16.35 -22.87 -27.90
C ALA A 204 -15.13 -23.70 -28.35
N ASP A 205 -13.95 -23.49 -27.77
CA ASP A 205 -12.77 -24.31 -28.05
C ASP A 205 -13.00 -25.77 -27.69
N THR A 206 -12.52 -26.73 -28.49
CA THR A 206 -12.73 -28.16 -28.23
C THR A 206 -11.44 -28.90 -27.83
N ALA A 207 -10.30 -28.22 -27.71
CA ALA A 207 -9.02 -28.89 -27.46
C ALA A 207 -9.02 -29.64 -26.12
N LEU A 208 -9.65 -29.07 -25.09
CA LEU A 208 -9.80 -29.74 -23.79
C LEU A 208 -10.74 -30.95 -23.88
N ASP A 209 -11.82 -30.83 -24.65
CA ASP A 209 -12.79 -31.91 -24.86
C ASP A 209 -12.15 -33.08 -25.63
N ILE A 210 -11.31 -32.79 -26.63
CA ILE A 210 -10.54 -33.79 -27.39
C ILE A 210 -9.56 -34.51 -26.47
N LEU A 211 -8.77 -33.78 -25.68
CA LEU A 211 -7.82 -34.38 -24.72
C LEU A 211 -8.54 -35.26 -23.69
N ALA A 212 -9.71 -34.85 -23.22
CA ALA A 212 -10.53 -35.65 -22.32
C ALA A 212 -11.04 -36.92 -23.01
N ALA A 213 -11.59 -36.81 -24.22
CA ALA A 213 -12.10 -37.95 -24.99
C ALA A 213 -10.98 -38.96 -25.32
N GLU A 214 -9.80 -38.50 -25.73
CA GLU A 214 -8.63 -39.35 -25.98
C GLU A 214 -8.20 -40.10 -24.71
N ALA A 215 -8.16 -39.41 -23.57
CA ALA A 215 -7.78 -40.02 -22.31
C ALA A 215 -8.82 -41.04 -21.80
N LEU A 216 -10.11 -40.75 -21.99
CA LEU A 216 -11.21 -41.66 -21.65
C LEU A 216 -11.22 -42.89 -22.55
N ALA A 217 -10.97 -42.72 -23.85
CA ALA A 217 -10.84 -43.83 -24.80
C ALA A 217 -9.61 -44.70 -24.49
N ALA A 218 -8.48 -44.08 -24.12
CA ALA A 218 -7.27 -44.79 -23.70
C ALA A 218 -7.51 -45.61 -22.41
N TRP A 219 -8.27 -45.05 -21.46
CA TRP A 219 -8.67 -45.76 -20.25
C TRP A 219 -9.58 -46.95 -20.55
N ALA A 220 -10.57 -46.78 -21.42
CA ALA A 220 -11.48 -47.86 -21.82
C ALA A 220 -10.79 -48.98 -22.60
N ALA A 221 -9.71 -48.67 -23.32
CA ALA A 221 -8.93 -49.65 -24.09
C ALA A 221 -7.88 -50.38 -23.25
N ALA A 222 -7.54 -49.90 -22.04
CA ALA A 222 -6.53 -50.50 -21.19
C ALA A 222 -7.07 -51.79 -20.51
N PRO A 223 -6.44 -52.96 -20.71
CA PRO A 223 -6.92 -54.21 -20.13
C PRO A 223 -6.84 -54.24 -18.59
N THR A 224 -5.94 -53.45 -18.00
CA THR A 224 -5.85 -53.15 -16.56
C THR A 224 -5.13 -51.80 -16.38
N PRO A 225 -5.83 -50.70 -16.05
CA PRO A 225 -5.16 -49.44 -15.75
C PRO A 225 -4.32 -49.56 -14.48
N THR A 226 -3.10 -49.03 -14.48
CA THR A 226 -2.29 -48.95 -13.27
C THR A 226 -2.95 -48.00 -12.26
N ALA A 227 -2.81 -48.27 -10.96
CA ALA A 227 -3.39 -47.42 -9.91
C ALA A 227 -2.92 -45.96 -10.03
N GLU A 228 -1.64 -45.74 -10.34
CA GLU A 228 -1.08 -44.40 -10.54
C GLU A 228 -1.63 -43.72 -11.81
N GLY A 229 -1.81 -44.48 -12.91
CA GLY A 229 -2.41 -43.96 -14.15
C GLY A 229 -3.88 -43.60 -13.98
N ALA A 230 -4.63 -44.40 -13.21
CA ALA A 230 -6.02 -44.12 -12.86
C ALA A 230 -6.13 -42.86 -12.00
N LEU A 231 -5.32 -42.72 -10.95
CA LEU A 231 -5.31 -41.53 -10.09
C LEU A 231 -4.85 -40.26 -10.83
N GLY A 232 -3.88 -40.38 -11.74
CA GLY A 232 -3.45 -39.27 -12.60
C GLY A 232 -4.55 -38.81 -13.56
N LEU A 233 -5.23 -39.76 -14.20
CA LEU A 233 -6.39 -39.45 -15.04
C LEU A 233 -7.54 -38.82 -14.23
N GLN A 234 -7.84 -39.36 -13.06
CA GLN A 234 -8.86 -38.84 -12.16
C GLN A 234 -8.56 -37.39 -11.73
N ASP A 235 -7.32 -37.09 -11.32
CA ASP A 235 -6.90 -35.74 -10.93
C ASP A 235 -7.08 -34.74 -12.09
N ARG A 236 -6.68 -35.12 -13.31
CA ARG A 236 -6.88 -34.29 -14.50
C ARG A 236 -8.36 -34.06 -14.81
N LEU A 237 -9.18 -35.13 -14.80
CA LEU A 237 -10.61 -35.06 -15.07
C LEU A 237 -11.33 -34.20 -14.03
N ILE A 238 -11.07 -34.38 -12.72
CA ILE A 238 -11.66 -33.58 -11.64
C ILE A 238 -11.35 -32.09 -11.82
N ARG A 239 -10.10 -31.75 -12.17
CA ARG A 239 -9.69 -30.36 -12.38
C ARG A 239 -10.33 -29.72 -13.61
N ALA A 240 -10.50 -30.49 -14.69
CA ALA A 240 -11.06 -30.02 -15.95
C ALA A 240 -12.59 -30.10 -16.02
N LEU A 241 -13.23 -30.91 -15.17
CA LEU A 241 -14.66 -31.25 -15.21
C LEU A 241 -15.60 -30.05 -15.39
N PRO A 242 -15.39 -28.92 -14.69
CA PRO A 242 -16.28 -27.76 -14.82
C PRO A 242 -16.21 -27.07 -16.19
N LEU A 243 -15.21 -27.38 -17.00
CA LEU A 243 -14.93 -26.76 -18.30
C LEU A 243 -15.26 -27.69 -19.48
N LEU A 244 -15.53 -28.97 -19.23
CA LEU A 244 -15.88 -29.94 -20.27
C LEU A 244 -17.30 -29.71 -20.78
N SER A 245 -17.49 -29.96 -22.07
CA SER A 245 -18.81 -29.97 -22.70
C SER A 245 -19.65 -31.17 -22.21
N ALA A 246 -20.98 -31.07 -22.34
CA ALA A 246 -21.91 -31.99 -21.68
C ALA A 246 -21.66 -33.49 -21.96
N GLY A 247 -21.25 -33.86 -23.18
CA GLY A 247 -20.94 -35.25 -23.55
C GLY A 247 -19.68 -35.78 -22.84
N PRO A 248 -18.49 -35.24 -23.15
CA PRO A 248 -17.23 -35.61 -22.47
C PRO A 248 -17.29 -35.48 -20.95
N ARG A 249 -18.08 -34.51 -20.44
CA ARG A 249 -18.30 -34.34 -19.01
C ARG A 249 -19.05 -35.53 -18.39
N ALA A 250 -20.12 -36.00 -19.03
CA ALA A 250 -20.89 -37.13 -18.51
C ALA A 250 -20.05 -38.43 -18.50
N GLU A 251 -19.24 -38.64 -19.54
CA GLU A 251 -18.29 -39.76 -19.59
C GLU A 251 -17.19 -39.63 -18.52
N ALA A 252 -16.63 -38.43 -18.34
CA ALA A 252 -15.65 -38.14 -17.29
C ALA A 252 -16.22 -38.37 -15.87
N GLU A 253 -17.45 -37.93 -15.61
CA GLU A 253 -18.15 -38.19 -14.34
C GLU A 253 -18.30 -39.70 -14.08
N GLY A 254 -18.62 -40.49 -15.12
CA GLY A 254 -18.71 -41.95 -15.04
C GLY A 254 -17.37 -42.62 -14.73
N VAL A 255 -16.28 -42.19 -15.38
CA VAL A 255 -14.93 -42.74 -15.14
C VAL A 255 -14.39 -42.33 -13.77
N ILE A 256 -14.63 -41.08 -13.32
CA ILE A 256 -14.26 -40.65 -11.96
C ILE A 256 -14.96 -41.54 -10.92
N ALA A 257 -16.27 -41.79 -11.08
CA ALA A 257 -17.02 -42.64 -10.17
C ALA A 257 -16.54 -44.10 -10.19
N ALA A 258 -16.17 -44.63 -11.36
CA ALA A 258 -15.59 -45.97 -11.49
C ALA A 258 -14.22 -46.08 -10.80
N ILE A 259 -13.34 -45.10 -11.00
CA ILE A 259 -12.03 -45.05 -10.34
C ILE A 259 -12.21 -44.92 -8.81
N ASP A 260 -13.12 -44.07 -8.36
CA ASP A 260 -13.47 -43.93 -6.95
C ASP A 260 -13.95 -45.26 -6.37
N ALA A 261 -14.89 -45.95 -7.03
CA ALA A 261 -15.42 -47.24 -6.60
C ALA A 261 -14.34 -48.34 -6.50
N ASP A 262 -13.41 -48.39 -7.45
CA ASP A 262 -12.31 -49.36 -7.46
C ASP A 262 -11.18 -49.02 -6.45
N HIS A 263 -11.04 -47.75 -6.04
CA HIS A 263 -9.96 -47.27 -5.17
C HIS A 263 -10.42 -46.74 -3.80
N VAL A 264 -11.65 -47.05 -3.34
CA VAL A 264 -12.12 -46.70 -1.98
C VAL A 264 -11.32 -47.46 -0.92
N SER A 265 -10.12 -46.98 -0.61
CA SER A 265 -9.56 -47.07 0.73
C SER A 265 -10.21 -45.98 1.59
N PRO A 266 -10.71 -46.30 2.79
CA PRO A 266 -11.34 -45.34 3.71
C PRO A 266 -10.49 -44.09 4.02
N GLN A 267 -9.18 -44.15 3.78
CA GLN A 267 -8.23 -43.07 4.02
C GLN A 267 -8.29 -41.95 2.96
N LEU A 268 -8.76 -42.22 1.73
CA LEU A 268 -8.85 -41.21 0.66
C LEU A 268 -10.18 -40.42 0.71
N LEU A 269 -11.29 -41.00 1.18
CA LEU A 269 -12.53 -40.27 1.47
C LEU A 269 -12.34 -39.17 2.53
N ALA A 270 -11.33 -39.31 3.39
CA ALA A 270 -10.92 -38.26 4.34
C ALA A 270 -10.08 -37.14 3.68
N LEU A 271 -9.52 -37.37 2.49
CA LEU A 271 -8.61 -36.45 1.78
C LEU A 271 -9.22 -35.85 0.49
N SER A 272 -10.20 -36.50 -0.12
CA SER A 272 -10.85 -36.08 -1.38
C SER A 272 -12.14 -35.29 -1.18
N ALA A 273 -12.58 -35.07 0.06
CA ALA A 273 -13.59 -34.05 0.35
C ALA A 273 -13.11 -32.72 -0.24
N PRO A 274 -13.77 -32.15 -1.26
CA PRO A 274 -13.33 -30.90 -1.83
C PRO A 274 -13.32 -29.86 -0.71
N VAL A 275 -12.13 -29.34 -0.43
CA VAL A 275 -11.91 -28.15 0.40
C VAL A 275 -12.40 -26.94 -0.41
N GLN A 276 -13.69 -26.94 -0.78
CA GLN A 276 -14.40 -25.70 -0.92
C GLN A 276 -14.39 -25.10 0.48
N ARG A 277 -13.66 -24.00 0.63
CA ARG A 277 -13.88 -23.02 1.68
C ARG A 277 -15.26 -22.38 1.51
N ALA A 278 -16.31 -23.17 1.35
CA ALA A 278 -17.59 -22.76 1.89
C ALA A 278 -17.33 -22.75 3.40
N GLU A 279 -17.38 -21.56 3.99
CA GLU A 279 -17.35 -21.42 5.44
C GLU A 279 -18.31 -22.47 5.99
N ARG A 280 -17.78 -23.46 6.75
CA ARG A 280 -18.65 -24.40 7.46
C ARG A 280 -19.70 -23.54 8.15
N PRO A 281 -20.99 -23.80 7.91
CA PRO A 281 -22.04 -23.00 8.53
C PRO A 281 -21.82 -23.04 10.05
N ARG A 282 -21.72 -21.85 10.65
CA ARG A 282 -21.37 -21.68 12.06
C ARG A 282 -22.61 -21.61 12.93
N THR A 283 -23.79 -21.48 12.32
CA THR A 283 -25.06 -21.26 13.01
C THR A 283 -26.16 -22.19 12.50
N VAL A 284 -27.14 -22.49 13.36
CA VAL A 284 -28.32 -23.31 13.03
C VAL A 284 -29.10 -22.71 11.86
N SER A 285 -29.23 -21.38 11.79
CA SER A 285 -29.95 -20.72 10.68
C SER A 285 -29.26 -20.88 9.32
N GLU A 286 -27.92 -20.93 9.30
CA GLU A 286 -27.17 -21.19 8.07
C GLU A 286 -27.35 -22.64 7.61
N LEU A 287 -27.34 -23.61 8.55
CA LEU A 287 -27.65 -25.00 8.28
C LEU A 287 -29.08 -25.19 7.76
N GLU A 288 -30.07 -24.47 8.30
CA GLU A 288 -31.46 -24.50 7.82
C GLU A 288 -31.62 -23.92 6.41
N ALA A 289 -30.89 -22.85 6.08
CA ALA A 289 -30.88 -22.29 4.74
C ALA A 289 -30.26 -23.27 3.73
N TRP A 290 -29.18 -23.95 4.13
CA TRP A 290 -28.52 -24.96 3.31
C TRP A 290 -29.36 -26.23 3.16
N LEU A 291 -30.05 -26.65 4.21
CA LEU A 291 -30.97 -27.78 4.14
C LEU A 291 -32.12 -27.49 3.18
N ARG A 292 -32.73 -26.29 3.23
CA ARG A 292 -33.78 -25.89 2.26
C ARG A 292 -33.30 -25.95 0.81
N ALA A 293 -32.08 -25.47 0.54
CA ALA A 293 -31.47 -25.57 -0.78
C ALA A 293 -31.18 -27.03 -1.17
N ALA A 294 -30.78 -27.87 -0.22
CA ALA A 294 -30.55 -29.30 -0.44
C ALA A 294 -31.87 -30.06 -0.71
N THR A 295 -32.95 -29.74 0.00
CA THR A 295 -34.29 -30.32 -0.25
C THR A 295 -34.75 -30.03 -1.67
N GLN A 296 -34.62 -28.77 -2.12
CA GLN A 296 -34.95 -28.39 -3.49
C GLN A 296 -34.06 -29.10 -4.52
N SER A 297 -32.80 -29.38 -4.18
CA SER A 297 -31.89 -30.16 -5.03
C SER A 297 -32.25 -31.65 -5.09
N VAL A 298 -32.83 -32.23 -4.03
CA VAL A 298 -33.33 -33.62 -4.02
C VAL A 298 -34.56 -33.72 -4.91
N GLU A 299 -35.54 -32.82 -4.75
CA GLU A 299 -36.75 -32.79 -5.58
C GLU A 299 -36.41 -32.68 -7.08
N GLN A 300 -35.49 -31.79 -7.44
CA GLN A 300 -35.02 -31.65 -8.82
C GLN A 300 -34.28 -32.90 -9.33
N ALA A 301 -33.52 -33.58 -8.47
CA ALA A 301 -32.81 -34.80 -8.84
C ALA A 301 -33.76 -36.00 -8.98
N GLU A 302 -34.80 -36.08 -8.15
CA GLU A 302 -35.87 -37.07 -8.26
C GLU A 302 -36.68 -36.89 -9.54
N ASP A 303 -37.13 -35.66 -9.83
CA ASP A 303 -37.85 -35.36 -11.08
C ASP A 303 -37.03 -35.69 -12.32
N ALA A 304 -35.74 -35.34 -12.31
CA ALA A 304 -34.81 -35.65 -13.39
C ALA A 304 -34.55 -37.15 -13.53
N ALA A 305 -34.42 -37.88 -12.42
CA ALA A 305 -34.20 -39.32 -12.44
C ALA A 305 -35.44 -40.06 -12.94
N GLN A 306 -36.63 -39.66 -12.48
CA GLN A 306 -37.90 -40.22 -12.90
C GLN A 306 -38.13 -40.02 -14.40
N ALA A 307 -37.78 -38.86 -14.94
CA ALA A 307 -37.87 -38.58 -16.38
C ALA A 307 -36.96 -39.48 -17.22
N VAL A 308 -35.74 -39.77 -16.75
CA VAL A 308 -34.77 -40.66 -17.44
C VAL A 308 -35.15 -42.13 -17.32
N ILE A 309 -35.69 -42.55 -16.18
CA ILE A 309 -36.15 -43.94 -15.96
C ILE A 309 -37.40 -44.23 -16.80
N ALA A 310 -38.32 -43.26 -16.91
CA ALA A 310 -39.54 -43.38 -17.68
C ALA A 310 -39.32 -43.40 -19.21
N ASP A 311 -38.15 -42.94 -19.68
CA ASP A 311 -37.81 -42.99 -21.10
C ASP A 311 -37.24 -44.39 -21.50
N PRO A 312 -37.95 -45.15 -22.37
CA PRO A 312 -37.51 -46.46 -22.83
C PRO A 312 -36.24 -46.41 -23.71
N ALA A 313 -35.86 -45.25 -24.27
CA ALA A 313 -34.64 -45.08 -25.06
C ALA A 313 -33.38 -44.80 -24.20
N SER A 314 -33.54 -44.59 -22.90
CA SER A 314 -32.43 -44.30 -22.00
C SER A 314 -31.54 -45.52 -21.76
N SER A 315 -30.23 -45.33 -21.91
CA SER A 315 -29.22 -46.38 -21.73
C SER A 315 -29.12 -46.85 -20.26
N PRO A 316 -28.65 -48.08 -19.99
CA PRO A 316 -28.46 -48.57 -18.63
C PRO A 316 -27.55 -47.68 -17.77
N GLY A 317 -26.52 -47.08 -18.39
CA GLY A 317 -25.63 -46.12 -17.72
C GLY A 317 -26.33 -44.80 -17.37
N ALA A 318 -27.20 -44.29 -18.24
CA ALA A 318 -27.97 -43.08 -17.95
C ALA A 318 -28.94 -43.28 -16.78
N ARG A 319 -29.55 -44.46 -16.67
CA ARG A 319 -30.41 -44.83 -15.52
C ARG A 319 -29.62 -44.97 -14.23
N ALA A 320 -28.47 -45.65 -14.25
CA ALA A 320 -27.59 -45.77 -13.08
C ALA A 320 -27.06 -44.41 -12.60
N VAL A 321 -26.76 -43.48 -13.51
CA VAL A 321 -26.33 -42.10 -13.18
C VAL A 321 -27.47 -41.27 -12.61
N ALA A 322 -28.68 -41.39 -13.16
CA ALA A 322 -29.88 -40.76 -12.62
C ALA A 322 -30.18 -41.23 -11.18
N GLU A 323 -30.09 -42.54 -10.94
CA GLU A 323 -30.25 -43.15 -9.62
C GLU A 323 -29.13 -42.71 -8.66
N ALA A 324 -27.86 -42.74 -9.10
CA ALA A 324 -26.73 -42.29 -8.27
C ALA A 324 -26.80 -40.79 -7.92
N ARG A 325 -27.29 -39.94 -8.84
CA ARG A 325 -27.51 -38.51 -8.55
C ARG A 325 -28.64 -38.29 -7.56
N ARG A 326 -29.73 -39.04 -7.66
CA ARG A 326 -30.80 -39.06 -6.66
C ARG A 326 -30.26 -39.48 -5.30
N ASP A 327 -29.50 -40.58 -5.26
CA ASP A 327 -28.97 -41.15 -4.03
C ASP A 327 -27.91 -40.23 -3.40
N ALA A 328 -27.08 -39.54 -4.18
CA ALA A 328 -26.12 -38.56 -3.70
C ALA A 328 -26.79 -37.29 -3.17
N ALA A 329 -27.84 -36.79 -3.84
CA ALA A 329 -28.63 -35.67 -3.35
C ALA A 329 -29.32 -36.05 -2.03
N ALA A 330 -29.89 -37.27 -1.95
CA ALA A 330 -30.50 -37.81 -0.75
C ALA A 330 -29.48 -37.99 0.39
N ALA A 331 -28.28 -38.51 0.10
CA ALA A 331 -27.20 -38.66 1.07
C ALA A 331 -26.70 -37.31 1.60
N ARG A 332 -26.59 -36.29 0.74
CA ARG A 332 -26.21 -34.92 1.14
C ARG A 332 -27.31 -34.26 1.99
N HIS A 333 -28.57 -34.44 1.62
CA HIS A 333 -29.70 -34.01 2.43
C HIS A 333 -29.71 -34.71 3.78
N ALA A 334 -29.47 -36.03 3.82
CA ALA A 334 -29.38 -36.80 5.06
C ALA A 334 -28.20 -36.35 5.94
N ALA A 335 -27.04 -36.06 5.35
CA ALA A 335 -25.87 -35.55 6.08
C ALA A 335 -26.11 -34.14 6.64
N LEU A 336 -26.69 -33.23 5.86
CA LEU A 336 -27.04 -31.88 6.33
C LEU A 336 -28.18 -31.89 7.35
N SER A 337 -29.14 -32.81 7.20
CA SER A 337 -30.18 -33.03 8.21
C SER A 337 -29.55 -33.56 9.48
N ALA A 338 -28.66 -34.56 9.41
CA ALA A 338 -27.96 -35.08 10.56
C ALA A 338 -27.02 -34.04 11.22
N GLU A 339 -26.38 -33.17 10.45
CA GLU A 339 -25.60 -32.04 10.98
C GLU A 339 -26.48 -30.96 11.59
N LEU A 340 -27.65 -30.66 11.00
CA LEU A 340 -28.63 -29.75 11.58
C LEU A 340 -29.23 -30.34 12.84
N ASP A 341 -29.52 -31.63 12.87
CA ASP A 341 -30.02 -32.36 14.02
C ASP A 341 -28.95 -32.48 15.09
N ALA A 342 -27.68 -32.67 14.72
CA ALA A 342 -26.55 -32.65 15.64
C ALA A 342 -26.27 -31.24 16.16
N ALA A 343 -26.41 -30.20 15.33
CA ALA A 343 -26.25 -28.80 15.72
C ALA A 343 -27.43 -28.35 16.58
N ARG A 344 -28.66 -28.72 16.24
CA ARG A 344 -29.85 -28.56 17.09
C ARG A 344 -29.71 -29.40 18.35
N ALA A 345 -29.11 -30.58 18.31
CA ALA A 345 -28.82 -31.37 19.49
C ALA A 345 -27.65 -30.81 20.28
N LEU A 346 -26.74 -30.02 19.70
CA LEU A 346 -25.64 -29.30 20.38
C LEU A 346 -26.09 -27.96 20.94
N ASP A 347 -27.07 -27.31 20.31
CA ASP A 347 -27.73 -26.08 20.75
C ASP A 347 -28.79 -26.43 21.80
N ALA A 348 -29.54 -27.50 21.56
CA ALA A 348 -30.38 -28.15 22.55
C ALA A 348 -29.57 -28.86 23.62
N ALA A 349 -28.34 -29.35 23.40
CA ALA A 349 -27.43 -29.79 24.46
C ALA A 349 -26.66 -28.63 25.08
N GLY A 350 -26.51 -27.47 24.44
CA GLY A 350 -26.09 -26.25 25.13
C GLY A 350 -27.17 -25.86 26.14
N GLY A 351 -28.42 -25.85 25.68
CA GLY A 351 -29.62 -25.64 26.49
C GLY A 351 -30.01 -26.81 27.40
N ALA A 352 -29.60 -28.05 27.12
CA ALA A 352 -29.91 -29.27 27.88
C ALA A 352 -28.71 -29.81 28.66
N ILE A 353 -27.48 -29.35 28.45
CA ILE A 353 -26.38 -29.47 29.42
C ILE A 353 -26.58 -28.39 30.48
N GLU A 354 -27.00 -27.17 30.11
CA GLU A 354 -27.44 -26.17 31.09
C GLU A 354 -28.77 -26.57 31.75
N GLY A 355 -29.75 -27.06 30.99
CA GLY A 355 -31.01 -27.62 31.49
C GLY A 355 -30.81 -28.86 32.36
N ALA A 356 -29.97 -29.82 31.94
CA ALA A 356 -29.59 -30.95 32.78
C ALA A 356 -28.74 -30.53 33.99
N SER A 357 -28.00 -29.41 33.94
CA SER A 357 -27.31 -28.86 35.13
C SER A 357 -28.28 -28.21 36.10
N VAL A 358 -29.32 -27.51 35.62
CA VAL A 358 -30.39 -26.94 36.45
C VAL A 358 -31.24 -28.06 37.04
N ASP A 359 -31.62 -29.06 36.24
CA ASP A 359 -32.35 -30.25 36.70
C ASP A 359 -31.50 -31.13 37.64
N ALA A 360 -30.18 -31.16 37.47
CA ALA A 360 -29.26 -31.82 38.41
C ALA A 360 -29.15 -31.04 39.73
N LEU A 361 -29.09 -29.70 39.69
CA LEU A 361 -29.09 -28.86 40.88
C LEU A 361 -30.43 -28.90 41.63
N ASP A 362 -31.56 -28.94 40.90
CA ASP A 362 -32.90 -29.13 41.47
C ASP A 362 -33.03 -30.51 42.11
N ARG A 363 -32.51 -31.56 41.47
CA ARG A 363 -32.42 -32.90 42.07
C ARG A 363 -31.55 -32.90 43.32
N LEU A 364 -30.38 -32.26 43.31
CA LEU A 364 -29.51 -32.15 44.49
C LEU A 364 -30.12 -31.32 45.62
N ALA A 365 -30.96 -30.34 45.31
CA ALA A 365 -31.74 -29.58 46.28
C ALA A 365 -32.87 -30.44 46.88
N GLN A 366 -33.55 -31.23 46.05
CA GLN A 366 -34.59 -32.15 46.48
C GLN A 366 -34.01 -33.29 47.34
N GLU A 367 -32.92 -33.92 46.93
CA GLU A 367 -32.21 -34.92 47.73
C GLU A 367 -31.73 -34.37 49.07
N ALA A 368 -31.33 -33.10 49.13
CA ALA A 368 -30.97 -32.44 50.38
C ALA A 368 -32.19 -32.22 51.29
N ARG A 369 -33.37 -31.92 50.73
CA ARG A 369 -34.63 -31.83 51.50
C ARG A 369 -35.00 -33.19 52.07
N ASP A 370 -35.01 -34.22 51.23
CA ASP A 370 -35.36 -35.58 51.64
C ASP A 370 -34.41 -36.08 52.76
N ARG A 371 -33.13 -35.68 52.71
CA ARG A 371 -32.15 -35.94 53.79
C ARG A 371 -32.35 -35.07 55.02
N ALA A 372 -32.79 -33.81 54.89
CA ALA A 372 -33.05 -32.94 56.03
C ALA A 372 -34.22 -33.47 56.88
N GLU A 373 -35.22 -34.09 56.24
CA GLU A 373 -36.35 -34.74 56.90
C GLU A 373 -35.93 -35.96 57.75
N GLY A 374 -34.81 -36.62 57.39
CA GLY A 374 -34.23 -37.75 58.12
C GLY A 374 -33.20 -37.39 59.20
N ALA A 375 -33.09 -36.13 59.62
CA ALA A 375 -32.08 -35.70 60.60
C ALA A 375 -32.39 -36.23 62.02
N ASN A 376 -31.37 -36.76 62.71
CA ASN A 376 -31.53 -37.42 64.02
C ASN A 376 -31.34 -36.47 65.22
N SER A 377 -30.95 -35.21 64.98
CA SER A 377 -30.77 -34.19 66.02
C SER A 377 -31.16 -32.78 65.53
N ALA A 378 -31.54 -31.89 66.45
CA ALA A 378 -31.91 -30.51 66.12
C ALA A 378 -30.76 -29.70 65.49
N ALA A 379 -29.52 -29.94 65.91
CA ALA A 379 -28.34 -29.27 65.35
C ALA A 379 -28.05 -29.73 63.91
N GLU A 380 -28.22 -31.02 63.64
CA GLU A 380 -28.10 -31.59 62.30
C GLU A 380 -29.23 -31.12 61.37
N ALA A 381 -30.46 -31.07 61.88
CA ALA A 381 -31.61 -30.53 61.14
C ALA A 381 -31.39 -29.06 60.74
N ALA A 382 -30.85 -28.24 61.65
CA ALA A 382 -30.53 -26.83 61.35
C ALA A 382 -29.42 -26.69 60.29
N LEU A 383 -28.39 -27.53 60.33
CA LEU A 383 -27.33 -27.58 59.31
C LEU A 383 -27.87 -28.00 57.94
N ARG A 384 -28.63 -29.10 57.88
CA ARG A 384 -29.23 -29.61 56.64
C ARG A 384 -30.24 -28.63 56.06
N ALA A 385 -31.05 -27.95 56.88
CA ALA A 385 -31.94 -26.89 56.44
C ALA A 385 -31.18 -25.70 55.80
N ARG A 386 -30.02 -25.34 56.36
CA ARG A 386 -29.14 -24.31 55.77
C ARG A 386 -28.53 -24.77 54.44
N THR A 387 -28.15 -26.04 54.33
CA THR A 387 -27.66 -26.66 53.07
C THR A 387 -28.75 -26.66 52.00
N VAL A 388 -29.98 -27.04 52.35
CA VAL A 388 -31.16 -26.98 51.46
C VAL A 388 -31.36 -25.55 50.96
N ALA A 389 -31.44 -24.56 51.86
CA ALA A 389 -31.63 -23.16 51.49
C ALA A 389 -30.52 -22.64 50.55
N LEU A 390 -29.27 -23.06 50.76
CA LEU A 390 -28.17 -22.72 49.86
C LEU A 390 -28.32 -23.38 48.49
N ARG A 391 -28.64 -24.68 48.43
CA ARG A 391 -28.81 -25.38 47.14
C ARG A 391 -30.00 -24.86 46.35
N GLU A 392 -31.12 -24.57 47.01
CA GLU A 392 -32.28 -23.90 46.39
C GLU A 392 -31.90 -22.53 45.84
N ARG A 393 -31.12 -21.75 46.59
CA ARG A 393 -30.61 -20.46 46.13
C ARG A 393 -29.69 -20.62 44.91
N VAL A 394 -28.79 -21.60 44.91
CA VAL A 394 -27.92 -21.90 43.75
C VAL A 394 -28.76 -22.28 42.52
N ALA A 395 -29.75 -23.15 42.67
CA ALA A 395 -30.63 -23.56 41.58
C ALA A 395 -31.44 -22.37 41.03
N ALA A 396 -32.02 -21.54 41.91
CA ALA A 396 -32.74 -20.33 41.52
C ALA A 396 -31.83 -19.32 40.80
N GLU A 397 -30.66 -19.03 41.35
CA GLU A 397 -29.69 -18.10 40.72
C GLU A 397 -29.19 -18.62 39.37
N THR A 398 -29.00 -19.93 39.22
CA THR A 398 -28.55 -20.55 37.95
C THR A 398 -29.67 -20.52 36.90
N ARG A 399 -30.93 -20.76 37.29
CA ARG A 399 -32.10 -20.68 36.41
C ARG A 399 -32.34 -19.26 35.91
N ASP A 400 -32.26 -18.28 36.80
CA ASP A 400 -32.38 -16.86 36.47
C ASP A 400 -31.28 -16.42 35.50
N GLU A 401 -30.04 -16.90 35.72
CA GLU A 401 -28.91 -16.62 34.83
C GLU A 401 -29.09 -17.27 33.45
N ALA A 402 -29.54 -18.53 33.37
CA ALA A 402 -29.79 -19.22 32.10
C ALA A 402 -30.89 -18.51 31.27
N SER A 403 -32.00 -18.13 31.92
CA SER A 403 -33.06 -17.31 31.32
C SER A 403 -32.52 -15.99 30.73
N ARG A 404 -31.68 -15.29 31.50
CA ARG A 404 -31.06 -14.03 31.06
C ARG A 404 -30.10 -14.23 29.90
N ARG A 405 -29.27 -15.29 29.94
CA ARG A 405 -28.36 -15.61 28.84
C ARG A 405 -29.11 -15.90 27.55
N ALA A 406 -30.21 -16.64 27.62
CA ALA A 406 -31.06 -16.90 26.46
C ALA A 406 -31.64 -15.59 25.89
N ALA A 407 -32.13 -14.70 26.74
CA ALA A 407 -32.59 -13.37 26.31
C ALA A 407 -31.47 -12.51 25.70
N ALA A 408 -30.29 -12.47 26.31
CA ALA A 408 -29.12 -11.75 25.81
C ALA A 408 -28.60 -12.32 24.49
N ALA A 409 -28.55 -13.65 24.35
CA ALA A 409 -28.18 -14.34 23.12
C ALA A 409 -29.15 -14.01 21.98
N THR A 410 -30.45 -13.95 22.27
CA THR A 410 -31.50 -13.58 21.32
C THR A 410 -31.34 -12.13 20.87
N ALA A 411 -31.14 -11.19 21.81
CA ALA A 411 -30.90 -9.78 21.50
C ALA A 411 -29.61 -9.59 20.65
N LEU A 412 -28.53 -10.29 20.99
CA LEU A 412 -27.29 -10.28 20.22
C LEU A 412 -27.46 -10.89 18.82
N ALA A 413 -28.24 -11.97 18.68
CA ALA A 413 -28.55 -12.58 17.39
C ALA A 413 -29.38 -11.65 16.49
N GLU A 414 -30.38 -10.98 17.05
CA GLU A 414 -31.16 -9.97 16.34
C GLU A 414 -30.27 -8.82 15.84
N LEU A 415 -29.42 -8.27 16.71
CA LEU A 415 -28.50 -7.19 16.33
C LEU A 415 -27.46 -7.64 15.30
N ARG A 416 -27.00 -8.91 15.33
CA ARG A 416 -26.15 -9.50 14.28
C ARG A 416 -26.88 -9.54 12.94
N ALA A 417 -28.10 -10.07 12.91
CA ALA A 417 -28.90 -10.14 11.69
C ALA A 417 -29.14 -8.74 11.09
N ARG A 418 -29.45 -7.74 11.93
CA ARG A 418 -29.59 -6.34 11.49
C ARG A 418 -28.28 -5.77 10.93
N ARG A 419 -27.13 -6.11 11.52
CA ARG A 419 -25.79 -5.68 11.06
C ARG A 419 -25.41 -6.32 9.73
N GLU A 420 -25.75 -7.58 9.52
CA GLU A 420 -25.56 -8.29 8.26
C GLU A 420 -26.45 -7.71 7.17
N ALA A 421 -27.74 -7.48 7.46
CA ALA A 421 -28.68 -6.83 6.55
C ALA A 421 -28.22 -5.42 6.15
N ALA A 422 -27.79 -4.60 7.12
CA ALA A 422 -27.26 -3.26 6.83
C ALA A 422 -25.96 -3.31 6.00
N SER A 423 -25.10 -4.31 6.23
CA SER A 423 -23.87 -4.51 5.46
C SER A 423 -24.14 -4.98 4.02
N ALA A 424 -25.12 -5.87 3.83
CA ALA A 424 -25.58 -6.31 2.52
C ALA A 424 -26.21 -5.13 1.76
N ALA A 425 -27.12 -4.40 2.39
CA ALA A 425 -27.76 -3.21 1.81
C ALA A 425 -26.74 -2.14 1.39
N LEU A 426 -25.70 -1.90 2.20
CA LEU A 426 -24.63 -0.98 1.85
C LEU A 426 -23.84 -1.44 0.62
N ARG A 427 -23.48 -2.74 0.56
CA ARG A 427 -22.75 -3.32 -0.57
C ARG A 427 -23.56 -3.32 -1.86
N GLU A 428 -24.83 -3.70 -1.79
CA GLU A 428 -25.76 -3.65 -2.92
C GLU A 428 -25.93 -2.22 -3.44
N ALA A 429 -26.16 -1.26 -2.54
CA ALA A 429 -26.29 0.14 -2.92
C ALA A 429 -24.99 0.72 -3.50
N ALA A 430 -23.82 0.29 -3.01
CA ALA A 430 -22.53 0.69 -3.54
C ALA A 430 -22.23 0.10 -4.94
N ALA A 431 -22.79 -1.08 -5.24
CA ALA A 431 -22.64 -1.75 -6.53
C ALA A 431 -23.50 -1.13 -7.65
N LEU A 432 -24.55 -0.37 -7.30
CA LEU A 432 -25.37 0.36 -8.28
C LEU A 432 -24.54 1.40 -9.05
N ALA A 433 -24.92 1.66 -10.31
CA ALA A 433 -24.28 2.67 -11.14
C ALA A 433 -24.32 4.06 -10.48
N SER A 434 -23.32 4.91 -10.72
CA SER A 434 -23.25 6.24 -10.09
C SER A 434 -24.37 7.19 -10.48
N LEU A 435 -25.05 6.92 -11.59
CA LEU A 435 -26.19 7.70 -12.11
C LEU A 435 -27.55 7.12 -11.70
N ASP A 436 -27.59 6.01 -10.98
CA ASP A 436 -28.85 5.40 -10.53
C ASP A 436 -29.54 6.32 -9.50
N PRO A 437 -30.81 6.72 -9.74
CA PRO A 437 -31.53 7.65 -8.86
C PRO A 437 -31.81 7.10 -7.46
N ASP A 438 -31.77 5.78 -7.26
CA ASP A 438 -32.03 5.14 -5.97
C ASP A 438 -30.76 4.84 -5.18
N ARG A 439 -29.59 4.88 -5.84
CA ARG A 439 -28.29 4.65 -5.18
C ARG A 439 -28.09 5.56 -3.97
N ALA A 440 -28.29 6.87 -4.13
CA ALA A 440 -28.10 7.82 -3.05
C ALA A 440 -29.06 7.56 -1.87
N ARG A 441 -30.34 7.27 -2.17
CA ARG A 441 -31.35 6.96 -1.15
C ARG A 441 -31.03 5.68 -0.38
N ARG A 442 -30.59 4.62 -1.07
CA ARG A 442 -30.22 3.35 -0.42
C ARG A 442 -28.93 3.45 0.40
N LEU A 443 -27.92 4.19 -0.09
CA LEU A 443 -26.70 4.48 0.67
C LEU A 443 -27.00 5.28 1.94
N ASP A 444 -27.88 6.28 1.85
CA ASP A 444 -28.31 7.08 2.99
C ASP A 444 -29.09 6.24 4.02
N ALA A 445 -30.00 5.38 3.56
CA ALA A 445 -30.74 4.46 4.43
C ALA A 445 -29.81 3.47 5.16
N ALA A 446 -28.86 2.86 4.45
CA ALA A 446 -27.88 1.96 5.04
C ALA A 446 -26.98 2.67 6.07
N TYR A 447 -26.61 3.93 5.81
CA TYR A 447 -25.86 4.75 6.77
C TYR A 447 -26.68 5.09 8.03
N ILE A 448 -27.96 5.42 7.88
CA ILE A 448 -28.87 5.69 9.00
C ILE A 448 -29.04 4.43 9.85
N GLU A 449 -29.26 3.26 9.24
CA GLU A 449 -29.40 2.00 9.96
C GLU A 449 -28.12 1.63 10.70
N ALA A 450 -26.95 1.75 10.05
CA ALA A 450 -25.66 1.49 10.71
C ALA A 450 -25.42 2.40 11.94
N ARG A 451 -25.94 3.63 11.91
CA ARG A 451 -25.87 4.58 13.02
C ARG A 451 -26.81 4.18 14.16
N ALA A 452 -28.05 3.82 13.86
CA ALA A 452 -29.00 3.33 14.86
C ALA A 452 -28.50 2.04 15.54
N LEU A 453 -27.94 1.12 14.76
CA LEU A 453 -27.35 -0.13 15.24
C LEU A 453 -26.13 0.11 16.14
N THR A 454 -25.32 1.13 15.84
CA THR A 454 -24.21 1.53 16.72
C THR A 454 -24.73 1.98 18.08
N THR A 455 -25.77 2.82 18.14
CA THR A 455 -26.37 3.29 19.40
C THR A 455 -26.97 2.13 20.22
N ALA A 456 -27.71 1.23 19.58
CA ALA A 456 -28.28 0.06 20.26
C ALA A 456 -27.19 -0.85 20.87
N LEU A 457 -26.11 -1.10 20.13
CA LEU A 457 -24.98 -1.91 20.62
C LEU A 457 -24.16 -1.19 21.70
N GLN A 458 -24.11 0.14 21.70
CA GLN A 458 -23.48 0.90 22.79
C GLN A 458 -24.23 0.70 24.10
N GLN A 459 -25.56 0.85 24.08
CA GLN A 459 -26.42 0.63 25.25
C GLN A 459 -26.27 -0.80 25.78
N LEU A 460 -26.35 -1.80 24.91
CA LEU A 460 -26.16 -3.20 25.30
C LEU A 460 -24.78 -3.47 25.91
N ALA A 461 -23.72 -2.88 25.35
CA ALA A 461 -22.36 -3.01 25.88
C ALA A 461 -22.18 -2.30 27.23
N GLU A 462 -22.85 -1.17 27.46
CA GLU A 462 -22.89 -0.48 28.75
C GLU A 462 -23.61 -1.32 29.80
N ASP A 463 -24.80 -1.82 29.50
CA ASP A 463 -25.61 -2.66 30.40
C ASP A 463 -24.85 -3.94 30.81
N ALA A 464 -24.22 -4.61 29.85
CA ALA A 464 -23.42 -5.80 30.12
C ALA A 464 -22.16 -5.48 30.96
N ALA A 465 -21.51 -4.34 30.71
CA ALA A 465 -20.35 -3.92 31.47
C ALA A 465 -20.70 -3.52 32.91
N ASP A 466 -21.80 -2.78 33.11
CA ASP A 466 -22.28 -2.39 34.44
C ASP A 466 -22.67 -3.62 35.25
N ARG A 467 -23.29 -4.62 34.62
CA ARG A 467 -23.58 -5.92 35.24
C ARG A 467 -22.30 -6.67 35.64
N ALA A 468 -21.32 -6.77 34.73
CA ALA A 468 -20.05 -7.42 35.02
C ALA A 468 -19.33 -6.74 36.20
N ARG A 469 -19.37 -5.40 36.27
CA ARG A 469 -18.82 -4.63 37.41
C ARG A 469 -19.59 -4.88 38.71
N ALA A 470 -20.93 -4.91 38.66
CA ALA A 470 -21.76 -5.20 39.84
C ALA A 470 -21.48 -6.59 40.40
N LEU A 471 -21.37 -7.61 39.53
CA LEU A 471 -21.03 -8.98 39.94
C LEU A 471 -19.61 -9.09 40.51
N ARG A 472 -18.63 -8.36 39.97
CA ARG A 472 -17.28 -8.28 40.56
C ARG A 472 -17.28 -7.61 41.93
N ALA A 473 -18.06 -6.53 42.10
CA ALA A 473 -18.14 -5.78 43.35
C ALA A 473 -18.84 -6.57 44.47
N ALA A 474 -19.73 -7.51 44.14
CA ALA A 474 -20.41 -8.37 45.11
C ALA A 474 -19.49 -9.48 45.71
N ARG A 475 -18.35 -9.77 45.08
CA ARG A 475 -17.46 -10.89 45.42
C ARG A 475 -16.80 -10.85 46.82
N PRO A 476 -16.39 -9.71 47.41
CA PRO A 476 -15.75 -9.70 48.72
C PRO A 476 -16.71 -9.93 49.90
N ALA A 477 -18.03 -9.88 49.69
CA ALA A 477 -19.01 -10.02 50.78
C ALA A 477 -19.33 -11.49 51.15
N GLU A 478 -19.04 -12.45 50.27
CA GLU A 478 -19.43 -13.87 50.45
C GLU A 478 -18.27 -14.79 50.90
N ALA A 479 -17.10 -14.21 51.21
CA ALA A 479 -15.84 -14.95 51.34
C ALA A 479 -15.38 -15.28 52.78
N HIS A 480 -16.11 -14.92 53.84
CA HIS A 480 -15.70 -15.23 55.22
C HIS A 480 -16.81 -15.93 56.00
N ASP A 481 -16.68 -17.24 56.12
CA ASP A 481 -17.07 -18.05 57.28
C ASP A 481 -16.32 -19.39 57.15
N GLU A 482 -15.25 -19.55 57.94
CA GLU A 482 -14.46 -20.78 58.00
C GLU A 482 -15.21 -21.84 58.83
N ALA A 483 -15.44 -23.00 58.23
CA ALA A 483 -15.93 -24.20 58.91
C ALA A 483 -14.74 -24.95 59.52
N GLN A 484 -14.74 -25.10 60.85
CA GLN A 484 -13.93 -26.08 61.57
C GLN A 484 -14.59 -27.47 61.55
N GLU A 485 -13.75 -28.49 61.54
CA GLU A 485 -14.00 -29.89 61.16
C GLU A 485 -14.97 -30.69 62.06
N GLY A 486 -15.62 -31.70 61.47
CA GLY A 486 -16.00 -32.93 62.19
C GLY A 486 -17.26 -33.69 61.77
N SER A 487 -18.18 -33.12 60.98
CA SER A 487 -19.50 -33.73 60.68
C SER A 487 -19.79 -33.82 59.18
N GLU A 488 -20.41 -34.91 58.73
CA GLU A 488 -20.88 -35.11 57.34
C GLU A 488 -21.82 -33.98 56.88
N ALA A 489 -22.65 -33.45 57.78
CA ALA A 489 -23.50 -32.29 57.51
C ALA A 489 -22.71 -30.98 57.29
N LEU A 490 -21.51 -30.85 57.88
CA LEU A 490 -20.60 -29.72 57.61
C LEU A 490 -19.92 -29.88 56.24
N ALA A 491 -19.62 -31.11 55.82
CA ALA A 491 -19.09 -31.38 54.48
C ALA A 491 -20.13 -31.07 53.39
N GLU A 492 -21.39 -31.44 53.60
CA GLU A 492 -22.50 -31.08 52.69
C GLU A 492 -22.72 -29.56 52.61
N LEU A 493 -22.62 -28.86 53.74
CA LEU A 493 -22.70 -27.40 53.79
C LEU A 493 -21.53 -26.76 53.03
N ALA A 494 -20.30 -27.25 53.24
CA ALA A 494 -19.11 -26.78 52.54
C ALA A 494 -19.21 -27.00 51.02
N ALA A 495 -19.77 -28.14 50.58
CA ALA A 495 -20.05 -28.40 49.18
C ALA A 495 -21.09 -27.41 48.61
N ALA A 496 -22.20 -27.17 49.31
CA ALA A 496 -23.21 -26.19 48.88
C ALA A 496 -22.65 -24.75 48.82
N GLN A 497 -21.74 -24.38 49.73
CA GLN A 497 -21.02 -23.11 49.67
C GLN A 497 -20.05 -23.05 48.48
N ALA A 498 -19.36 -24.14 48.16
CA ALA A 498 -18.51 -24.24 46.98
C ALA A 498 -19.33 -24.10 45.68
N ASP A 499 -20.50 -24.73 45.60
CA ASP A 499 -21.43 -24.62 44.48
C ASP A 499 -21.94 -23.18 44.31
N LEU A 500 -22.27 -22.48 45.40
CA LEU A 500 -22.65 -21.07 45.35
C LEU A 500 -21.51 -20.18 44.81
N ARG A 501 -20.27 -20.41 45.26
CA ARG A 501 -19.09 -19.71 44.74
C ARG A 501 -18.85 -20.01 43.27
N ALA A 502 -19.03 -21.26 42.85
CA ALA A 502 -18.91 -21.67 41.46
C ALA A 502 -19.99 -21.03 40.59
N ALA A 503 -21.24 -20.97 41.06
CA ALA A 503 -22.35 -20.29 40.38
C ALA A 503 -22.10 -18.78 40.25
N ALA A 504 -21.64 -18.11 41.31
CA ALA A 504 -21.27 -16.70 41.28
C ALA A 504 -20.13 -16.41 40.27
N LEU A 505 -19.10 -17.26 40.23
CA LEU A 505 -18.02 -17.19 39.23
C LEU A 505 -18.54 -17.43 37.81
N GLY A 506 -19.46 -18.38 37.65
CA GLY A 506 -20.13 -18.66 36.38
C GLY A 506 -20.90 -17.45 35.86
N ARG A 507 -21.68 -16.78 36.72
CA ARG A 507 -22.40 -15.53 36.41
C ARG A 507 -21.44 -14.42 35.99
N GLN A 508 -20.34 -14.23 36.74
CA GLN A 508 -19.32 -13.24 36.38
C GLN A 508 -18.73 -13.51 35.00
N ARG A 509 -18.31 -14.75 34.72
CA ARG A 509 -17.71 -15.13 33.44
C ARG A 509 -18.68 -14.96 32.28
N ALA A 510 -19.95 -15.26 32.49
CA ALA A 510 -20.97 -15.09 31.45
C ALA A 510 -21.28 -13.63 31.16
N ALA A 511 -21.41 -12.78 32.19
CA ALA A 511 -21.55 -11.35 32.00
C ALA A 511 -20.34 -10.75 31.27
N GLU A 512 -19.12 -11.23 31.56
CA GLU A 512 -17.91 -10.83 30.84
C GLU A 512 -17.90 -11.31 29.38
N ALA A 513 -18.38 -12.53 29.11
CA ALA A 513 -18.51 -13.06 27.75
C ALA A 513 -19.59 -12.30 26.93
N GLU A 514 -20.71 -11.96 27.56
CA GLU A 514 -21.77 -11.11 27.00
C GLU A 514 -21.23 -9.72 26.65
N GLN A 515 -20.50 -9.08 27.58
CA GLN A 515 -19.81 -7.81 27.36
C GLN A 515 -18.86 -7.90 26.15
N ASP A 516 -18.03 -8.92 26.08
CA ASP A 516 -17.06 -9.09 25.00
C ASP A 516 -17.73 -9.37 23.64
N ALA A 517 -18.88 -10.05 23.62
CA ALA A 517 -19.67 -10.26 22.42
C ALA A 517 -20.33 -8.96 21.93
N ALA A 518 -20.91 -8.17 22.84
CA ALA A 518 -21.50 -6.87 22.52
C ALA A 518 -20.45 -5.87 22.02
N VAL A 519 -19.28 -5.80 22.67
CA VAL A 519 -18.17 -4.92 22.25
C VAL A 519 -17.63 -5.31 20.87
N ARG A 520 -17.52 -6.60 20.56
CA ARG A 520 -17.11 -7.06 19.22
C ARG A 520 -18.08 -6.58 18.14
N LEU A 521 -19.38 -6.79 18.34
CA LEU A 521 -20.40 -6.31 17.40
C LEU A 521 -20.41 -4.79 17.30
N LEU A 522 -20.20 -4.08 18.41
CA LEU A 522 -20.10 -2.62 18.40
C LEU A 522 -18.93 -2.12 17.54
N ILE A 523 -17.76 -2.77 17.61
CA ILE A 523 -16.60 -2.43 16.77
C ILE A 523 -16.95 -2.63 15.28
N GLU A 524 -17.60 -3.74 14.94
CA GLU A 524 -18.03 -4.03 13.57
C GLU A 524 -19.08 -3.03 13.06
N ALA A 525 -20.05 -2.68 13.90
CA ALA A 525 -21.07 -1.68 13.60
C ALA A 525 -20.46 -0.30 13.34
N ARG A 526 -19.48 0.12 14.16
CA ARG A 526 -18.75 1.38 13.95
C ARG A 526 -17.95 1.36 12.66
N ALA A 527 -17.37 0.23 12.29
CA ALA A 527 -16.68 0.06 11.00
C ALA A 527 -17.67 0.21 9.82
N LEU A 528 -18.85 -0.41 9.91
CA LEU A 528 -19.92 -0.28 8.93
C LEU A 528 -20.44 1.17 8.81
N ARG A 529 -20.67 1.84 9.94
CA ARG A 529 -21.06 3.27 9.99
C ARG A 529 -20.04 4.16 9.28
N ARG A 530 -18.74 3.89 9.48
CA ARG A 530 -17.64 4.63 8.82
C ARG A 530 -17.66 4.41 7.30
N GLU A 531 -17.84 3.18 6.86
CA GLU A 531 -17.95 2.84 5.43
C GLU A 531 -19.18 3.52 4.80
N GLY A 532 -20.34 3.41 5.46
CA GLY A 532 -21.58 4.07 5.04
C GLY A 532 -21.43 5.59 4.93
N ARG A 533 -20.78 6.24 5.90
CA ARG A 533 -20.52 7.69 5.87
C ARG A 533 -19.68 8.12 4.67
N ALA A 534 -18.70 7.32 4.26
CA ALA A 534 -17.83 7.65 3.12
C ALA A 534 -18.61 7.66 1.79
N LEU A 535 -19.72 6.92 1.73
CA LEU A 535 -20.56 6.75 0.54
C LEU A 535 -21.87 7.56 0.60
N ALA A 536 -22.35 7.93 1.78
CA ALA A 536 -23.59 8.67 1.99
C ALA A 536 -23.58 10.07 1.35
N SER A 537 -24.76 10.59 1.04
CA SER A 537 -24.97 11.92 0.45
C SER A 537 -24.57 13.05 1.41
N GLY A 538 -24.38 14.26 0.86
CA GLY A 538 -24.13 15.45 1.68
C GLY A 538 -25.28 15.82 2.62
N ALA A 539 -26.52 15.43 2.31
CA ALA A 539 -27.67 15.66 3.18
C ALA A 539 -27.65 14.73 4.40
N ALA A 540 -27.49 13.42 4.19
CA ALA A 540 -27.38 12.45 5.27
C ALA A 540 -26.15 12.70 6.17
N ARG A 541 -25.01 13.13 5.58
CA ARG A 541 -23.84 13.55 6.35
C ARG A 541 -24.12 14.76 7.24
N ARG A 542 -24.83 15.77 6.74
CA ARG A 542 -25.21 16.97 7.52
C ARG A 542 -26.17 16.61 8.67
N GLN A 543 -27.15 15.76 8.41
CA GLN A 543 -28.02 15.23 9.48
C GLN A 543 -27.20 14.48 10.55
N GLY A 544 -26.24 13.65 10.13
CA GLY A 544 -25.32 12.98 11.04
C GLY A 544 -24.33 13.92 11.77
N GLN A 545 -24.08 15.12 11.26
CA GLN A 545 -23.25 16.16 11.92
C GLN A 545 -24.02 16.86 13.03
N GLN A 546 -25.34 17.04 12.91
CA GLN A 546 -26.17 17.67 13.94
C GLN A 546 -26.14 16.88 15.27
N ALA A 547 -25.94 15.56 15.19
CA ALA A 547 -25.80 14.70 16.36
C ALA A 547 -24.35 14.34 16.69
N PHE A 548 -23.37 15.04 16.12
CA PHE A 548 -21.95 14.73 16.34
C PHE A 548 -21.54 14.84 17.82
N ILE A 549 -21.93 15.93 18.48
CA ILE A 549 -21.59 16.21 19.89
C ILE A 549 -22.17 15.14 20.84
N PRO A 550 -23.48 14.83 20.82
CA PRO A 550 -24.03 13.80 21.70
C PRO A 550 -23.45 12.42 21.42
N GLU A 551 -23.26 12.04 20.15
CA GLU A 551 -22.62 10.76 19.81
C GLU A 551 -21.16 10.68 20.25
N LEU A 552 -20.41 11.80 20.17
CA LEU A 552 -19.05 11.85 20.67
C LEU A 552 -19.02 11.65 22.19
N ALA A 553 -19.93 12.27 22.93
CA ALA A 553 -20.00 12.12 24.38
C ALA A 553 -20.29 10.66 24.78
N GLU A 554 -21.25 10.00 24.11
CA GLU A 554 -21.59 8.59 24.31
C GLU A 554 -20.46 7.64 23.89
N GLU A 555 -19.80 7.92 22.76
CA GLU A 555 -18.64 7.16 22.30
C GLU A 555 -17.45 7.29 23.26
N LEU A 556 -17.21 8.47 23.85
CA LEU A 556 -16.15 8.68 24.85
C LEU A 556 -16.44 7.94 26.16
N ARG A 557 -17.71 7.84 26.61
CA ARG A 557 -18.08 7.04 27.80
C ARG A 557 -17.83 5.54 27.57
N THR A 558 -18.26 5.03 26.41
CA THR A 558 -18.08 3.62 26.03
C THR A 558 -16.63 3.24 25.72
N THR A 559 -15.75 4.23 25.50
CA THR A 559 -14.36 3.99 25.11
C THR A 559 -13.57 3.16 26.15
N TRP A 560 -13.81 3.39 27.44
CA TRP A 560 -13.17 2.61 28.50
C TRP A 560 -13.59 1.13 28.46
N ILE A 561 -14.85 0.85 28.16
CA ILE A 561 -15.41 -0.51 28.06
C ILE A 561 -14.71 -1.28 26.92
N VAL A 562 -14.53 -0.63 25.77
CA VAL A 562 -13.82 -1.22 24.62
C VAL A 562 -12.35 -1.48 24.95
N ALA A 563 -11.69 -0.53 25.63
CA ALA A 563 -10.29 -0.68 26.05
C ALA A 563 -10.11 -1.83 27.05
N GLU A 564 -10.99 -1.95 28.05
CA GLU A 564 -10.96 -3.02 29.05
C GLU A 564 -11.16 -4.39 28.40
N SER A 565 -12.17 -4.54 27.54
CA SER A 565 -12.45 -5.79 26.81
C SER A 565 -11.25 -6.21 25.93
N ARG A 566 -10.65 -5.28 25.19
CA ARG A 566 -9.46 -5.57 24.37
C ARG A 566 -8.23 -5.94 25.20
N LEU A 567 -7.99 -5.25 26.31
CA LEU A 567 -6.89 -5.59 27.22
C LEU A 567 -7.09 -7.00 27.78
N ARG A 568 -8.32 -7.33 28.19
CA ARG A 568 -8.68 -8.67 28.69
C ARG A 568 -8.47 -9.73 27.62
N ALA A 569 -8.87 -9.48 26.37
CA ALA A 569 -8.65 -10.38 25.24
C ALA A 569 -7.16 -10.61 24.93
N VAL A 570 -6.33 -9.57 25.05
CA VAL A 570 -4.86 -9.71 24.90
C VAL A 570 -4.29 -10.56 26.03
N VAL A 571 -4.70 -10.30 27.27
CA VAL A 571 -4.24 -11.06 28.45
C VAL A 571 -4.68 -12.52 28.37
N SER A 572 -5.94 -12.80 28.04
CA SER A 572 -6.44 -14.17 27.89
C SER A 572 -5.79 -14.88 26.71
N GLY A 573 -5.53 -14.18 25.60
CA GLY A 573 -4.77 -14.71 24.48
C GLY A 573 -3.34 -15.10 24.87
N LEU A 574 -2.64 -14.27 25.66
CA LEU A 574 -1.31 -14.58 26.18
C LEU A 574 -1.31 -15.81 27.08
N PHE A 575 -2.29 -15.92 27.98
CA PHE A 575 -2.43 -17.09 28.86
C PHE A 575 -2.95 -18.35 28.13
N GLY A 576 -3.60 -18.18 26.97
CA GLY A 576 -4.07 -19.27 26.11
C GLY A 576 -3.03 -19.79 25.12
N LEU A 577 -1.86 -19.14 24.99
CA LEU A 577 -0.76 -19.59 24.12
C LEU A 577 -0.34 -21.06 24.33
N PRO A 578 -0.31 -21.61 25.56
CA PRO A 578 0.01 -23.03 25.77
C PRO A 578 -1.01 -23.98 25.11
N ALA A 579 -2.30 -23.59 25.05
CA ALA A 579 -3.33 -24.39 24.39
C ALA A 579 -3.28 -24.26 22.87
N LEU A 580 -2.77 -23.14 22.33
CA LEU A 580 -2.52 -23.00 20.90
C LEU A 580 -1.31 -23.84 20.43
N ALA A 581 -0.45 -24.29 21.34
CA ALA A 581 0.64 -25.21 21.03
C ALA A 581 0.15 -26.61 20.61
N THR A 582 -1.12 -26.95 20.84
CA THR A 582 -1.71 -28.21 20.37
C THR A 582 -2.38 -28.09 19.00
N ASP A 583 -2.60 -26.87 18.48
CA ASP A 583 -3.13 -26.65 17.13
C ASP A 583 -1.98 -26.46 16.14
N LEU A 584 -1.70 -27.52 15.37
CA LEU A 584 -0.61 -27.58 14.40
C LEU A 584 -0.71 -26.49 13.33
N THR A 585 -1.92 -26.02 13.00
CA THR A 585 -2.17 -24.97 12.00
C THR A 585 -1.85 -23.58 12.56
N ALA A 586 -2.28 -23.32 13.81
CA ALA A 586 -1.94 -22.10 14.52
C ALA A 586 -0.43 -22.01 14.77
N LEU A 587 0.21 -23.13 15.08
CA LEU A 587 1.65 -23.25 15.31
C LEU A 587 2.44 -23.01 14.02
N LEU A 588 2.02 -23.59 12.88
CA LEU A 588 2.64 -23.31 11.58
C LEU A 588 2.49 -21.83 11.19
N GLY A 589 1.31 -21.24 11.40
CA GLY A 589 1.06 -19.82 11.15
C GLY A 589 1.91 -18.91 12.03
N LEU A 590 2.11 -19.29 13.30
CA LEU A 590 3.01 -18.60 14.23
C LEU A 590 4.47 -18.73 13.80
N ILE A 591 4.92 -19.92 13.38
CA ILE A 591 6.29 -20.16 12.89
C ILE A 591 6.55 -19.34 11.63
N VAL A 592 5.68 -19.41 10.62
CA VAL A 592 5.87 -18.65 9.38
C VAL A 592 5.85 -17.15 9.66
N GLY A 593 4.86 -16.67 10.42
CA GLY A 593 4.78 -15.25 10.78
C GLY A 593 5.95 -14.75 11.63
N SER A 594 6.48 -15.59 12.53
CA SER A 594 7.66 -15.24 13.34
C SER A 594 8.96 -15.27 12.52
N ILE A 595 9.12 -16.21 11.59
CA ILE A 595 10.24 -16.22 10.64
C ILE A 595 10.20 -14.97 9.75
N GLU A 596 9.04 -14.61 9.19
CA GLU A 596 8.89 -13.39 8.38
C GLU A 596 9.22 -12.13 9.17
N LEU A 597 8.74 -12.02 10.42
CA LEU A 597 9.08 -10.92 11.33
C LEU A 597 10.58 -10.90 11.67
N LEU A 598 11.19 -12.07 11.87
CA LEU A 598 12.61 -12.19 12.21
C LEU A 598 13.50 -11.83 11.02
N ILE A 599 13.21 -12.34 9.82
CA ILE A 599 13.89 -11.97 8.57
C ILE A 599 13.72 -10.49 8.28
N GLY A 600 12.48 -9.97 8.37
CA GLY A 600 12.19 -8.56 8.15
C GLY A 600 12.90 -7.65 9.14
N GLY A 601 12.91 -8.03 10.43
CA GLY A 601 13.62 -7.32 11.49
C GLY A 601 15.15 -7.35 11.30
N LEU A 602 15.70 -8.49 10.88
CA LEU A 602 17.14 -8.65 10.63
C LEU A 602 17.58 -7.87 9.39
N LEU A 603 16.78 -7.90 8.30
CA LEU A 603 16.99 -7.08 7.11
C LEU A 603 16.93 -5.59 7.43
N TRP A 604 15.94 -5.15 8.22
CA TRP A 604 15.85 -3.78 8.69
C TRP A 604 17.09 -3.38 9.50
N LEU A 605 17.52 -4.21 10.44
CA LEU A 605 18.68 -3.92 11.30
C LEU A 605 19.99 -3.88 10.52
N VAL A 606 20.19 -4.80 9.57
CA VAL A 606 21.34 -4.82 8.66
C VAL A 606 21.34 -3.58 7.78
N LEU A 607 20.22 -3.27 7.13
CA LEU A 607 20.11 -2.11 6.23
C LEU A 607 20.36 -0.82 7.02
N ARG A 608 19.72 -0.66 8.18
CA ARG A 608 19.88 0.51 9.07
C ARG A 608 21.32 0.71 9.52
N ARG A 609 22.04 -0.36 9.88
CA ARG A 609 23.47 -0.28 10.29
C ARG A 609 24.41 -0.02 9.12
N ARG A 610 24.13 -0.56 7.94
CA ARG A 610 25.00 -0.46 6.76
C ARG A 610 24.73 0.80 5.92
N LEU A 611 23.55 1.40 6.02
CA LEU A 611 23.11 2.53 5.18
C LEU A 611 24.11 3.70 5.15
N PRO A 612 24.68 4.18 6.27
CA PRO A 612 25.63 5.30 6.22
C PRO A 612 26.87 4.96 5.39
N GLY A 613 27.40 3.74 5.53
CA GLY A 613 28.56 3.27 4.77
C GLY A 613 28.23 3.00 3.30
N ILE A 614 27.02 2.52 2.98
CA ILE A 614 26.56 2.36 1.60
C ILE A 614 26.44 3.72 0.91
N VAL A 615 25.86 4.71 1.59
CA VAL A 615 25.71 6.08 1.06
C VAL A 615 27.07 6.73 0.81
N GLU A 616 28.00 6.62 1.76
CA GLU A 616 29.37 7.11 1.59
C GLU A 616 30.08 6.42 0.42
N ALA A 617 29.99 5.09 0.33
CA ALA A 617 30.60 4.31 -0.75
C ALA A 617 30.03 4.65 -2.13
N GLU A 618 28.71 4.82 -2.25
CA GLU A 618 28.07 5.23 -3.51
C GLU A 618 28.43 6.66 -3.89
N LEU A 619 28.47 7.60 -2.95
CA LEU A 619 28.89 8.98 -3.22
C LEU A 619 30.35 9.05 -3.66
N LEU A 620 31.23 8.24 -3.06
CA LEU A 620 32.62 8.08 -3.49
C LEU A 620 32.73 7.43 -4.88
N ALA A 621 31.93 6.40 -5.16
CA ALA A 621 31.89 5.75 -6.46
C ALA A 621 31.38 6.69 -7.57
N ILE A 622 30.40 7.53 -7.25
CA ILE A 622 29.87 8.57 -8.14
C ILE A 622 30.92 9.64 -8.40
N GLU A 623 31.68 10.07 -7.39
CA GLU A 623 32.76 11.07 -7.56
C GLU A 623 33.95 10.51 -8.36
N ALA A 624 34.28 9.23 -8.17
CA ALA A 624 35.38 8.55 -8.84
C ALA A 624 35.08 8.11 -10.28
N ALA A 625 33.81 8.06 -10.69
CA ALA A 625 33.43 7.66 -12.04
C ALA A 625 33.81 8.73 -13.07
N GLU A 626 34.70 8.37 -14.00
CA GLU A 626 35.05 9.22 -15.14
C GLU A 626 33.83 9.55 -16.01
N PRO A 627 33.74 10.76 -16.61
CA PRO A 627 32.60 11.21 -17.40
C PRO A 627 32.39 10.48 -18.75
N LEU A 628 33.09 9.36 -19.01
CA LEU A 628 33.19 8.70 -20.31
C LEU A 628 32.21 7.54 -20.52
N ALA A 629 31.44 7.11 -19.52
CA ALA A 629 30.45 6.03 -19.69
C ALA A 629 29.06 6.60 -20.04
N GLU A 630 28.62 6.42 -21.29
CA GLU A 630 27.27 6.72 -21.75
C GLU A 630 26.23 5.92 -20.95
N GLY A 631 25.47 6.58 -20.06
CA GLY A 631 24.46 5.94 -19.22
C GLY A 631 23.70 6.91 -18.31
N VAL A 632 22.86 6.39 -17.41
CA VAL A 632 22.03 7.18 -16.47
C VAL A 632 22.88 7.95 -15.43
N ARG A 633 24.08 7.45 -15.13
CA ARG A 633 25.01 8.00 -14.12
C ARG A 633 25.59 9.40 -14.45
N PRO A 634 26.09 9.70 -15.67
CA PRO A 634 26.54 11.06 -16.02
C PRO A 634 25.41 12.10 -16.01
N THR A 635 24.16 11.71 -16.24
CA THR A 635 23.00 12.61 -16.14
C THR A 635 22.75 13.01 -14.69
N LEU A 636 22.85 12.06 -13.76
CA LEU A 636 22.77 12.32 -12.31
C LEU A 636 23.95 13.18 -11.81
N LEU A 637 25.17 12.93 -12.29
CA LEU A 637 26.35 13.75 -11.99
C LEU A 637 26.22 15.19 -12.54
N ARG A 638 25.64 15.36 -13.74
CA ARG A 638 25.36 16.68 -14.32
C ARG A 638 24.26 17.41 -13.57
N LEU A 639 23.18 16.73 -13.19
CA LEU A 639 22.08 17.31 -12.39
C LEU A 639 22.55 17.70 -10.98
N ALA A 640 23.30 16.84 -10.31
CA ALA A 640 23.88 17.12 -8.99
C ALA A 640 24.86 18.30 -9.04
N ARG A 641 25.69 18.40 -10.10
CA ARG A 641 26.62 19.53 -10.27
C ARG A 641 25.96 20.80 -10.81
N ALA A 642 24.79 20.73 -11.43
CA ALA A 642 24.11 21.88 -12.03
C ALA A 642 23.29 22.71 -11.04
N GLY A 643 22.84 22.11 -9.92
CA GLY A 643 21.98 22.79 -8.94
C GLY A 643 22.56 22.94 -7.53
N LEU A 644 23.71 22.33 -7.23
CA LEU A 644 24.30 22.34 -5.88
C LEU A 644 25.48 23.31 -5.78
N THR A 645 25.65 23.90 -4.60
CA THR A 645 26.84 24.69 -4.24
C THR A 645 28.12 23.85 -4.40
N PRO A 646 29.26 24.46 -4.80
CA PRO A 646 30.49 23.71 -5.00
C PRO A 646 30.99 23.10 -3.67
N GLY A 647 31.15 21.77 -3.65
CA GLY A 647 31.69 21.02 -2.53
C GLY A 647 31.89 19.53 -2.89
N PRO A 648 32.75 18.79 -2.16
CA PRO A 648 32.95 17.35 -2.36
C PRO A 648 31.66 16.57 -2.07
N LEU A 649 31.23 15.73 -3.02
CA LEU A 649 30.02 14.89 -2.88
C LEU A 649 30.04 13.99 -1.64
N PRO A 650 31.17 13.38 -1.22
CA PRO A 650 31.21 12.56 -0.01
C PRO A 650 30.86 13.32 1.27
N ALA A 651 31.01 14.65 1.30
CA ALA A 651 30.61 15.46 2.45
C ALA A 651 29.07 15.51 2.63
N LEU A 652 28.28 15.12 1.62
CA LEU A 652 26.83 14.90 1.75
C LEU A 652 26.48 13.63 2.52
N ALA A 653 27.40 12.69 2.71
CA ALA A 653 27.09 11.40 3.35
C ALA A 653 26.54 11.59 4.77
N ALA A 654 27.16 12.47 5.57
CA ALA A 654 26.73 12.77 6.94
C ALA A 654 25.33 13.40 7.01
N PRO A 655 25.00 14.50 6.28
CA PRO A 655 23.66 15.08 6.31
C PRO A 655 22.60 14.19 5.65
N LEU A 656 22.95 13.30 4.71
CA LEU A 656 22.01 12.35 4.09
C LEU A 656 21.77 11.08 4.91
N ALA A 657 22.71 10.68 5.77
CA ALA A 657 22.59 9.45 6.54
C ALA A 657 21.34 9.45 7.44
N ALA A 658 21.07 10.53 8.16
CA ALA A 658 19.91 10.65 9.06
C ALA A 658 18.55 10.55 8.32
N PRO A 659 18.27 11.33 7.26
CA PRO A 659 16.99 11.24 6.55
C PRO A 659 16.82 9.91 5.82
N LEU A 660 17.88 9.33 5.25
CA LEU A 660 17.80 8.01 4.61
C LEU A 660 17.55 6.90 5.63
N THR A 661 18.18 6.97 6.80
CA THR A 661 17.93 6.02 7.89
C THR A 661 16.48 6.11 8.37
N ALA A 662 15.95 7.32 8.50
CA ALA A 662 14.55 7.52 8.83
C ALA A 662 13.60 7.02 7.73
N ALA A 663 13.95 7.16 6.45
CA ALA A 663 13.18 6.60 5.35
C ALA A 663 13.14 5.07 5.41
N VAL A 664 14.26 4.41 5.73
CA VAL A 664 14.32 2.96 5.98
C VAL A 664 13.45 2.58 7.19
N ASP A 665 13.56 3.31 8.31
CA ASP A 665 12.75 3.08 9.51
C ASP A 665 11.24 3.25 9.21
N LEU A 666 10.85 4.24 8.39
CA LEU A 666 9.47 4.46 7.95
C LEU A 666 8.99 3.36 7.00
N CYS A 667 9.82 2.87 6.08
CA CYS A 667 9.47 1.74 5.21
C CYS A 667 9.27 0.45 6.01
N ALA A 668 10.15 0.17 6.97
CA ALA A 668 10.02 -0.96 7.87
C ALA A 668 8.75 -0.84 8.72
N ALA A 669 8.46 0.35 9.27
CA ALA A 669 7.23 0.60 10.00
C ALA A 669 5.98 0.44 9.13
N ALA A 670 5.99 0.92 7.88
CA ALA A 670 4.88 0.73 6.94
C ALA A 670 4.66 -0.75 6.59
N ALA A 671 5.74 -1.52 6.38
CA ALA A 671 5.65 -2.96 6.16
C ALA A 671 5.07 -3.67 7.40
N ALA A 672 5.57 -3.35 8.59
CA ALA A 672 5.05 -3.90 9.84
C ALA A 672 3.58 -3.53 10.06
N LEU A 673 3.18 -2.28 9.83
CA LEU A 673 1.76 -1.86 9.92
C LEU A 673 0.88 -2.60 8.90
N SER A 674 1.37 -2.90 7.70
CA SER A 674 0.62 -3.68 6.72
C SER A 674 0.40 -5.13 7.14
N PHE A 675 1.33 -5.70 7.90
CA PHE A 675 1.24 -7.07 8.43
C PHE A 675 0.39 -7.14 9.71
N LEU A 676 0.51 -6.13 10.57
CA LEU A 676 -0.14 -6.06 11.89
C LEU A 676 -1.55 -5.48 11.82
N GLY A 677 -1.87 -4.72 10.77
CA GLY A 677 -3.13 -4.01 10.60
C GLY A 677 -4.33 -4.96 10.72
N GLY A 678 -5.17 -4.74 11.73
CA GLY A 678 -6.37 -5.54 12.00
C GLY A 678 -6.14 -6.81 12.86
N ARG A 679 -4.91 -7.27 13.04
CA ARG A 679 -4.60 -8.48 13.86
C ARG A 679 -4.15 -8.15 15.28
N LEU A 680 -3.27 -7.14 15.43
CA LEU A 680 -2.66 -6.78 16.71
C LEU A 680 -2.64 -5.25 16.91
N PRO A 681 -3.77 -4.65 17.33
CA PRO A 681 -3.94 -3.20 17.41
C PRO A 681 -2.99 -2.52 18.42
N ALA A 682 -2.59 -3.22 19.49
CA ALA A 682 -1.60 -2.70 20.43
C ALA A 682 -0.21 -2.59 19.81
N LEU A 683 0.18 -3.57 18.98
CA LEU A 683 1.49 -3.60 18.33
C LEU A 683 1.55 -2.61 17.16
N SER A 684 0.44 -2.42 16.42
CA SER A 684 0.34 -1.37 15.41
C SER A 684 0.50 0.03 16.00
N LEU A 685 0.01 0.28 17.22
CA LEU A 685 0.24 1.55 17.92
C LEU A 685 1.73 1.77 18.22
N VAL A 686 2.44 0.76 18.75
CA VAL A 686 3.88 0.84 19.01
C VAL A 686 4.65 1.16 17.73
N VAL A 687 4.33 0.47 16.63
CA VAL A 687 4.95 0.73 15.32
C VAL A 687 4.63 2.14 14.80
N THR A 688 3.41 2.64 15.02
CA THR A 688 3.03 4.01 14.66
C THR A 688 3.82 5.05 15.45
N VAL A 689 4.04 4.83 16.74
CA VAL A 689 4.88 5.69 17.58
C VAL A 689 6.35 5.66 17.11
N LEU A 690 6.86 4.50 16.71
CA LEU A 690 8.20 4.38 16.13
C LEU A 690 8.31 5.11 14.79
N ALA A 691 7.29 5.00 13.92
CA ALA A 691 7.21 5.72 12.65
C ALA A 691 7.17 7.25 12.88
N ALA A 692 6.34 7.71 13.82
CA ALA A 692 6.26 9.10 14.26
C ALA A 692 7.63 9.62 14.74
N ARG A 693 8.35 8.83 15.56
CA ARG A 693 9.70 9.14 16.03
C ARG A 693 10.73 9.16 14.89
N ALA A 694 10.62 8.26 13.92
CA ALA A 694 11.50 8.24 12.76
C ALA A 694 11.29 9.49 11.89
N ALA A 695 10.04 9.85 11.61
CA ALA A 695 9.69 11.05 10.85
C ALA A 695 10.21 12.33 11.50
N THR A 696 10.01 12.50 12.83
CA THR A 696 10.46 13.70 13.57
C THR A 696 11.98 13.84 13.64
N ARG A 697 12.73 12.74 13.49
CA ARG A 697 14.20 12.76 13.44
C ARG A 697 14.75 12.89 12.02
N GLY A 698 14.09 12.29 11.04
CA GLY A 698 14.56 12.22 9.66
C GLY A 698 14.30 13.46 8.83
N LEU A 699 13.07 13.98 8.89
CA LEU A 699 12.65 15.09 8.02
C LEU A 699 13.41 16.40 8.28
N PRO A 700 13.78 16.76 9.52
CA PRO A 700 14.71 17.87 9.75
C PRO A 700 16.12 17.61 9.18
N GLY A 701 16.55 16.35 9.06
CA GLY A 701 17.83 16.04 8.41
C GLY A 701 17.85 16.38 6.91
N LEU A 702 16.69 16.36 6.24
CA LEU A 702 16.58 16.82 4.85
C LEU A 702 16.84 18.33 4.72
N THR A 703 16.51 19.13 5.75
CA THR A 703 16.82 20.57 5.71
C THR A 703 18.31 20.82 5.79
N ASP A 704 19.04 20.01 6.58
CA ASP A 704 20.49 20.12 6.73
C ASP A 704 21.23 19.61 5.46
N ALA A 705 20.63 18.69 4.70
CA ALA A 705 21.14 18.28 3.39
C ALA A 705 20.82 19.28 2.26
N ALA A 706 19.66 19.95 2.34
CA ALA A 706 19.21 20.91 1.34
C ALA A 706 19.82 22.31 1.52
N LEU A 707 20.11 22.73 2.75
CA LEU A 707 20.57 24.07 3.09
C LEU A 707 21.97 24.02 3.70
N ALA A 708 22.85 24.93 3.28
CA ALA A 708 24.20 25.08 3.80
C ALA A 708 24.42 26.47 4.42
N THR A 709 25.26 26.56 5.44
CA THR A 709 25.87 27.84 5.85
C THR A 709 27.04 28.19 4.92
N ALA A 710 27.53 29.42 4.97
CA ALA A 710 28.69 29.85 4.19
C ALA A 710 29.95 29.01 4.44
N ASP A 711 30.08 28.45 5.66
CA ASP A 711 31.23 27.65 6.11
C ASP A 711 31.03 26.13 5.91
N ALA A 712 29.87 25.70 5.42
CA ALA A 712 29.58 24.28 5.23
C ALA A 712 30.44 23.69 4.09
N LYS A 713 31.00 22.50 4.34
CA LYS A 713 31.91 21.81 3.42
C LYS A 713 31.21 20.87 2.42
N HIS A 714 29.89 20.82 2.45
CA HIS A 714 29.10 19.92 1.60
C HIS A 714 28.34 20.70 0.51
N PRO A 715 28.08 20.07 -0.65
CA PRO A 715 27.15 20.61 -1.62
C PRO A 715 25.74 20.74 -1.01
N ALA A 716 25.00 21.78 -1.38
CA ALA A 716 23.63 22.06 -0.93
C ALA A 716 22.84 22.82 -2.00
N LEU A 717 21.51 22.81 -1.93
CA LEU A 717 20.64 23.51 -2.88
C LEU A 717 20.72 25.04 -2.72
N ARG A 718 20.89 25.51 -1.48
CA ARG A 718 20.97 26.96 -1.19
C ARG A 718 21.89 27.24 0.00
N VAL A 719 22.70 28.30 -0.11
CA VAL A 719 23.43 28.88 1.03
C VAL A 719 22.52 29.89 1.73
N VAL A 720 22.37 29.76 3.04
CA VAL A 720 21.53 30.63 3.88
C VAL A 720 22.23 30.94 5.20
N SER A 721 21.78 31.99 5.89
CA SER A 721 22.31 32.32 7.21
C SER A 721 21.98 31.24 8.25
N GLU A 722 22.82 31.12 9.28
CA GLU A 722 22.61 30.17 10.37
C GLU A 722 21.32 30.44 11.15
N GLU A 723 20.88 31.70 11.21
CA GLU A 723 19.58 32.06 11.79
C GLU A 723 18.42 31.52 10.95
N THR A 724 18.49 31.66 9.63
CA THR A 724 17.47 31.14 8.70
C THR A 724 17.38 29.61 8.81
N ILE A 725 18.51 28.89 8.84
CA ILE A 725 18.53 27.43 9.00
C ILE A 725 17.90 27.00 10.33
N ARG A 726 18.26 27.65 11.45
CA ARG A 726 17.64 27.37 12.76
C ARG A 726 16.14 27.66 12.78
N ARG A 727 15.69 28.68 12.04
CA ARG A 727 14.26 29.03 11.94
C ARG A 727 13.50 28.00 11.08
N VAL A 728 14.03 27.60 9.93
CA VAL A 728 13.45 26.54 9.07
C VAL A 728 13.36 25.23 9.85
N ARG A 729 14.45 24.82 10.50
CA ARG A 729 14.50 23.58 11.28
C ARG A 729 13.46 23.55 12.40
N ARG A 730 13.26 24.67 13.12
CA ARG A 730 12.21 24.78 14.15
C ARG A 730 10.82 24.57 13.56
N TRP A 731 10.50 25.20 12.43
CA TRP A 731 9.19 25.06 11.79
C TRP A 731 8.96 23.68 11.18
N VAL A 732 9.95 23.11 10.51
CA VAL A 732 9.89 21.73 10.00
C VAL A 732 9.70 20.75 11.15
N THR A 733 10.45 20.91 12.25
CA THR A 733 10.29 20.07 13.44
C THR A 733 8.91 20.22 14.05
N ALA A 734 8.39 21.45 14.16
CA ALA A 734 7.04 21.70 14.69
C ALA A 734 5.95 21.07 13.81
N LEU A 735 6.00 21.27 12.49
CA LEU A 735 5.03 20.70 11.54
C LEU A 735 5.06 19.17 11.52
N VAL A 736 6.26 18.58 11.53
CA VAL A 736 6.42 17.12 11.54
C VAL A 736 5.99 16.53 12.88
N SER A 737 6.36 17.14 14.01
CA SER A 737 5.95 16.68 15.35
C SER A 737 4.45 16.79 15.54
N TRP A 738 3.85 17.87 15.05
CA TRP A 738 2.42 18.06 15.00
C TRP A 738 1.73 16.94 14.22
N ARG A 739 2.15 16.67 12.97
CA ARG A 739 1.59 15.58 12.15
C ARG A 739 1.81 14.20 12.78
N ALA A 740 2.96 13.98 13.39
CA ALA A 740 3.28 12.75 14.11
C ALA A 740 2.35 12.54 15.32
N LEU A 741 2.12 13.59 16.12
CA LEU A 741 1.18 13.57 17.25
C LEU A 741 -0.24 13.25 16.77
N THR A 742 -0.71 13.91 15.70
CA THR A 742 -2.01 13.63 15.10
C THR A 742 -2.12 12.18 14.64
N ALA A 743 -1.10 11.64 13.96
CA ALA A 743 -1.11 10.27 13.49
C ALA A 743 -1.22 9.27 14.65
N VAL A 744 -0.48 9.49 15.74
CA VAL A 744 -0.58 8.68 16.96
C VAL A 744 -1.96 8.82 17.60
N ALA A 745 -2.49 10.04 17.74
CA ALA A 745 -3.80 10.27 18.33
C ALA A 745 -4.94 9.62 17.50
N LEU A 746 -4.85 9.68 16.17
CA LEU A 746 -5.78 9.00 15.27
C LEU A 746 -5.64 7.48 15.35
N ALA A 747 -4.42 6.95 15.43
CA ALA A 747 -4.19 5.52 15.63
C ALA A 747 -4.77 5.05 16.97
N VAL A 748 -4.61 5.80 18.06
CA VAL A 748 -5.25 5.49 19.35
C VAL A 748 -6.77 5.50 19.20
N ALA A 749 -7.34 6.55 18.60
CA ALA A 749 -8.79 6.67 18.44
C ALA A 749 -9.37 5.55 17.56
N TRP A 750 -8.73 5.20 16.43
CA TRP A 750 -9.23 4.17 15.51
C TRP A 750 -8.87 2.76 15.93
N GLU A 751 -7.58 2.49 16.16
CA GLU A 751 -7.07 1.14 16.34
C GLU A 751 -7.31 0.63 17.75
N LEU A 752 -7.12 1.47 18.78
CA LEU A 752 -7.25 1.03 20.18
C LEU A 752 -8.67 1.16 20.68
N LEU A 753 -9.28 2.32 20.47
CA LEU A 753 -10.55 2.71 21.07
C LEU A 753 -11.76 2.43 20.18
N ALA A 754 -11.52 2.16 18.89
CA ALA A 754 -12.56 2.07 17.86
C ALA A 754 -13.57 3.22 17.94
N ALA A 755 -13.08 4.43 18.26
CA ALA A 755 -13.85 5.63 18.54
C ALA A 755 -13.88 6.54 17.28
N ASP A 756 -14.86 6.32 16.40
CA ASP A 756 -14.92 7.00 15.10
C ASP A 756 -15.20 8.51 15.24
N ARG A 757 -16.09 8.92 16.16
CA ARG A 757 -16.34 10.35 16.41
C ARG A 757 -15.15 11.02 17.10
N ALA A 758 -14.48 10.34 18.02
CA ALA A 758 -13.27 10.86 18.65
C ALA A 758 -12.17 11.10 17.61
N ALA A 759 -11.98 10.16 16.68
CA ALA A 759 -11.02 10.33 15.59
C ALA A 759 -11.41 11.47 14.64
N GLN A 760 -12.69 11.67 14.35
CA GLN A 760 -13.18 12.85 13.61
C GLN A 760 -12.88 14.14 14.35
N GLY A 761 -13.07 14.18 15.67
CA GLY A 761 -12.73 15.31 16.53
C GLY A 761 -11.22 15.62 16.51
N VAL A 762 -10.39 14.60 16.67
CA VAL A 762 -8.92 14.70 16.55
C VAL A 762 -8.54 15.22 15.16
N GLY A 763 -9.16 14.72 14.09
CA GLY A 763 -8.93 15.18 12.73
C GLY A 763 -9.30 16.65 12.51
N ALA A 764 -10.46 17.08 13.01
CA ALA A 764 -10.93 18.46 12.89
C ALA A 764 -10.07 19.44 13.70
N LEU A 765 -9.80 19.12 14.97
CA LEU A 765 -8.87 19.86 15.82
C LEU A 765 -7.49 19.91 15.17
N SER A 766 -7.11 18.83 14.49
CA SER A 766 -5.84 18.76 13.81
C SER A 766 -5.75 19.69 12.60
N VAL A 767 -6.80 19.76 11.79
CA VAL A 767 -6.85 20.71 10.67
C VAL A 767 -6.78 22.14 11.19
N ALA A 768 -7.52 22.46 12.26
CA ALA A 768 -7.50 23.79 12.87
C ALA A 768 -6.11 24.17 13.41
N ALA A 769 -5.46 23.28 14.16
CA ALA A 769 -4.10 23.49 14.67
C ALA A 769 -3.06 23.57 13.54
N GLY A 770 -3.22 22.78 12.47
CA GLY A 770 -2.39 22.86 11.28
C GLY A 770 -2.52 24.21 10.55
N ILE A 771 -3.75 24.72 10.40
CA ILE A 771 -4.01 26.06 9.85
C ILE A 771 -3.35 27.13 10.74
N LEU A 772 -3.50 27.04 12.06
CA LEU A 772 -2.87 27.96 13.00
C LEU A 772 -1.34 27.94 12.89
N LEU A 773 -0.72 26.76 12.84
CA LEU A 773 0.72 26.58 12.62
C LEU A 773 1.17 27.23 11.29
N CYS A 774 0.43 27.04 10.20
CA CYS A 774 0.70 27.67 8.91
C CYS A 774 0.57 29.19 8.97
N VAL A 775 -0.46 29.71 9.64
CA VAL A 775 -0.67 31.15 9.83
C VAL A 775 0.48 31.75 10.63
N MET A 776 0.90 31.12 11.73
CA MET A 776 2.05 31.59 12.51
C MET A 776 3.37 31.49 11.72
N PHE A 777 3.56 30.43 10.93
CA PHE A 777 4.71 30.30 10.04
C PHE A 777 4.77 31.48 9.06
N LEU A 778 3.69 31.70 8.30
CA LEU A 778 3.58 32.79 7.33
C LEU A 778 3.72 34.16 7.97
N ALA A 779 3.17 34.37 9.17
CA ALA A 779 3.34 35.61 9.92
C ALA A 779 4.82 35.85 10.25
N SER A 780 5.51 34.83 10.79
CA SER A 780 6.92 34.95 11.21
C SER A 780 7.90 35.09 10.05
N TRP A 781 7.56 34.59 8.86
CA TRP A 781 8.38 34.67 7.64
C TRP A 781 7.93 35.75 6.66
N SER A 782 6.89 36.53 7.01
CA SER A 782 6.24 37.45 6.08
C SER A 782 7.19 38.50 5.50
N ASP A 783 8.06 39.08 6.32
CA ASP A 783 8.98 40.12 5.84
C ASP A 783 10.06 39.53 4.90
N GLU A 784 10.53 38.32 5.18
CA GLU A 784 11.54 37.60 4.38
C GLU A 784 10.97 37.07 3.06
N LEU A 785 9.76 36.49 3.07
CA LEU A 785 9.09 35.98 1.88
C LEU A 785 8.73 37.11 0.90
N ARG A 786 8.34 38.28 1.43
CA ARG A 786 8.07 39.46 0.60
C ARG A 786 9.34 40.05 0.02
N ALA A 787 10.42 40.13 0.81
CA ALA A 787 11.71 40.58 0.32
C ALA A 787 12.24 39.64 -0.79
N ALA A 788 12.11 38.33 -0.61
CA ALA A 788 12.47 37.34 -1.63
C ALA A 788 11.61 37.46 -2.90
N ALA A 789 10.28 37.57 -2.76
CA ALA A 789 9.39 37.75 -3.90
C ALA A 789 9.63 39.07 -4.67
N ALA A 790 10.11 40.10 -3.99
CA ALA A 790 10.49 41.38 -4.61
C ALA A 790 11.87 41.34 -5.29
N ALA A 791 12.82 40.56 -4.77
CA ALA A 791 14.20 40.52 -5.25
C ALA A 791 14.42 39.51 -6.39
N ASP A 792 13.74 38.37 -6.38
CA ASP A 792 14.07 37.21 -7.23
C ASP A 792 13.22 37.07 -8.51
N MET A 793 12.19 37.90 -8.71
CA MET A 793 11.18 37.69 -9.77
C MET A 793 11.00 38.86 -10.73
N SER A 794 10.64 38.53 -11.98
CA SER A 794 10.13 39.51 -12.95
C SER A 794 8.85 40.18 -12.43
N PRO A 795 8.60 41.47 -12.75
CA PRO A 795 7.53 42.28 -12.15
C PRO A 795 6.13 41.91 -12.66
N THR A 796 5.65 40.72 -12.31
CA THR A 796 4.27 40.29 -12.51
C THR A 796 3.30 41.02 -11.58
N ALA A 797 2.00 40.97 -11.89
CA ALA A 797 0.97 41.56 -11.04
C ALA A 797 0.95 40.92 -9.64
N LEU A 798 1.21 39.60 -9.55
CA LEU A 798 1.26 38.84 -8.30
C LEU A 798 2.46 39.24 -7.43
N THR A 799 3.65 39.42 -8.00
CA THR A 799 4.86 39.80 -7.24
C THR A 799 4.77 41.22 -6.70
N ARG A 800 4.18 42.14 -7.49
CA ARG A 800 3.87 43.51 -7.03
C ARG A 800 2.86 43.54 -5.88
N LEU A 801 1.87 42.65 -5.90
CA LEU A 801 0.83 42.59 -4.86
C LEU A 801 1.36 41.94 -3.58
N ALA A 802 2.25 40.94 -3.71
CA ALA A 802 2.97 40.32 -2.60
C ALA A 802 4.00 41.26 -1.94
N ALA A 803 4.68 42.11 -2.71
CA ALA A 803 5.72 43.03 -2.22
C ALA A 803 5.18 44.28 -1.49
N ARG A 804 3.86 44.52 -1.47
CA ARG A 804 3.29 45.73 -0.84
C ARG A 804 3.54 45.72 0.68
N PRO A 805 3.95 46.86 1.28
CA PRO A 805 4.11 46.97 2.73
C PRO A 805 2.75 46.99 3.42
N VAL A 806 2.49 46.01 4.28
CA VAL A 806 1.25 45.92 5.07
C VAL A 806 1.60 45.63 6.53
N LYS A 807 0.81 46.19 7.46
CA LYS A 807 0.99 46.03 8.91
C LYS A 807 -0.04 45.05 9.49
N GLY A 808 0.30 44.43 10.62
CA GLY A 808 -0.61 43.53 11.35
C GLY A 808 -0.87 42.19 10.64
N TRP A 809 -2.05 41.61 10.87
CA TRP A 809 -2.44 40.27 10.38
C TRP A 809 -2.60 40.18 8.85
N ALA A 810 -2.78 41.30 8.16
CA ALA A 810 -2.85 41.35 6.71
C ALA A 810 -1.51 40.99 6.01
N LYS A 811 -0.41 40.86 6.78
CA LYS A 811 0.87 40.29 6.31
C LYS A 811 0.78 38.81 5.92
N VAL A 812 -0.11 38.02 6.57
CA VAL A 812 -0.23 36.57 6.34
C VAL A 812 -0.71 36.21 4.93
N PRO A 813 -1.83 36.75 4.41
CA PRO A 813 -2.27 36.45 3.05
C PRO A 813 -1.28 36.93 1.98
N GLN A 814 -0.55 38.02 2.22
CA GLN A 814 0.51 38.48 1.31
C GLN A 814 1.74 37.59 1.34
N ALA A 815 2.14 37.09 2.50
CA ALA A 815 3.20 36.08 2.61
C ALA A 815 2.80 34.79 1.89
N ALA A 816 1.52 34.37 2.00
CA ALA A 816 1.01 33.23 1.25
C ALA A 816 1.09 33.45 -0.27
N LEU A 817 0.70 34.63 -0.76
CA LEU A 817 0.88 35.01 -2.17
C LEU A 817 2.35 35.01 -2.58
N GLY A 818 3.25 35.47 -1.70
CA GLY A 818 4.70 35.40 -1.89
C GLY A 818 5.21 33.95 -2.02
N VAL A 819 4.76 33.04 -1.16
CA VAL A 819 5.08 31.60 -1.27
C VAL A 819 4.57 31.04 -2.59
N VAL A 820 3.31 31.30 -2.95
CA VAL A 820 2.71 30.83 -4.22
C VAL A 820 3.52 31.32 -5.42
N ALA A 821 3.87 32.62 -5.45
CA ALA A 821 4.67 33.22 -6.51
C ALA A 821 6.06 32.57 -6.60
N LEU A 822 6.74 32.38 -5.47
CA LEU A 822 8.05 31.72 -5.41
C LEU A 822 7.97 30.25 -5.85
N THR A 823 6.94 29.49 -5.45
CA THR A 823 6.77 28.10 -5.90
C THR A 823 6.47 28.03 -7.40
N LEU A 824 5.61 28.90 -7.92
CA LEU A 824 5.32 28.97 -9.36
C LEU A 824 6.58 29.32 -10.15
N ASP A 825 7.38 30.28 -9.66
CA ASP A 825 8.67 30.64 -10.29
C ASP A 825 9.64 29.47 -10.28
N THR A 826 9.77 28.77 -9.14
CA THR A 826 10.68 27.63 -9.01
C THR A 826 10.25 26.47 -9.91
N VAL A 827 8.96 26.21 -10.02
CA VAL A 827 8.41 25.16 -10.88
C VAL A 827 8.46 25.55 -12.36
N TRP A 828 8.26 26.83 -12.68
CA TRP A 828 8.39 27.35 -14.04
C TRP A 828 9.84 27.33 -14.51
N GLN A 829 10.77 27.81 -13.69
CA GLN A 829 12.22 27.73 -13.95
C GLN A 829 12.66 26.27 -14.06
N GLY A 830 12.29 25.42 -13.10
CA GLY A 830 12.63 23.99 -13.17
C GLY A 830 12.01 23.26 -14.37
N GLY A 831 10.78 23.60 -14.75
CA GLY A 831 10.07 23.01 -15.90
C GLY A 831 10.63 23.47 -17.26
N THR A 832 10.92 24.76 -17.39
CA THR A 832 11.56 25.32 -18.59
C THR A 832 13.01 24.85 -18.74
N GLU A 833 13.74 24.67 -17.63
CA GLU A 833 15.09 24.10 -17.59
C GLU A 833 15.13 22.59 -17.93
N LEU A 834 14.10 21.83 -17.52
CA LEU A 834 13.95 20.41 -17.87
C LEU A 834 13.51 20.21 -19.33
N LEU A 835 12.65 21.08 -19.87
CA LEU A 835 12.18 21.00 -21.26
C LEU A 835 13.23 21.48 -22.28
N ALA A 836 14.16 22.35 -21.89
CA ALA A 836 15.29 22.77 -22.72
C ALA A 836 16.41 21.71 -22.88
N SER A 837 16.24 20.50 -22.32
CA SER A 837 17.31 19.52 -22.08
C SER A 837 17.63 18.55 -23.23
N ARG A 838 17.64 19.01 -24.49
CA ARG A 838 18.34 18.29 -25.58
C ARG A 838 19.56 19.00 -26.18
N ALA A 839 19.82 20.27 -25.84
CA ALA A 839 21.08 20.91 -26.20
C ALA A 839 21.54 21.89 -25.11
N GLN A 840 22.65 21.53 -24.45
CA GLN A 840 23.55 22.43 -23.69
C GLN A 840 23.15 22.84 -22.25
N LEU A 841 23.18 21.90 -21.30
CA LEU A 841 23.25 22.17 -19.83
C LEU A 841 24.44 23.04 -19.35
N ARG A 842 25.31 23.53 -20.26
CA ARG A 842 26.46 24.39 -19.95
C ARG A 842 26.07 25.84 -19.67
N TRP A 843 24.95 26.30 -20.18
CA TRP A 843 24.49 27.68 -19.93
C TRP A 843 23.76 27.81 -18.59
N VAL A 844 23.01 26.78 -18.18
CA VAL A 844 22.28 26.69 -16.89
C VAL A 844 23.26 26.65 -15.71
N THR A 845 24.33 25.85 -15.82
CA THR A 845 25.44 25.82 -14.84
C THR A 845 26.12 27.19 -14.72
N ALA A 846 26.28 27.92 -15.83
CA ALA A 846 26.84 29.27 -15.82
C ALA A 846 25.86 30.31 -15.23
N ALA A 847 24.55 30.19 -15.48
CA ALA A 847 23.53 31.10 -14.97
C ALA A 847 23.29 30.93 -13.45
N LEU A 848 23.27 29.70 -12.95
CA LEU A 848 23.15 29.41 -11.53
C LEU A 848 24.43 29.76 -10.76
N ALA A 849 25.62 29.50 -11.33
CA ALA A 849 26.88 29.99 -10.77
C ALA A 849 26.93 31.53 -10.72
N ARG A 850 26.38 32.23 -11.73
CA ARG A 850 26.25 33.71 -11.75
C ARG A 850 25.32 34.22 -10.64
N ARG A 851 24.19 33.54 -10.39
CA ARG A 851 23.21 33.92 -9.35
C ARG A 851 23.74 33.66 -7.94
N GLN A 852 24.46 32.55 -7.74
CA GLN A 852 25.08 32.20 -6.45
C GLN A 852 26.30 33.08 -6.10
N LEU A 853 27.05 33.53 -7.10
CA LEU A 853 28.14 34.50 -6.91
C LEU A 853 27.63 35.93 -6.71
N GLY A 854 26.41 36.24 -7.13
CA GLY A 854 25.76 37.52 -6.85
C GLY A 854 25.49 37.77 -5.36
N ALA A 855 25.36 36.71 -4.57
CA ALA A 855 25.12 36.76 -3.11
C ALA A 855 26.41 36.83 -2.28
N ARG A 856 27.58 36.57 -2.87
CA ARG A 856 28.89 36.79 -2.25
C ARG A 856 29.38 38.17 -2.71
N GLY A 857 29.01 39.22 -1.98
CA GLY A 857 29.57 40.55 -2.20
C GLY A 857 31.08 40.52 -2.03
N VAL A 858 31.81 40.47 -3.16
CA VAL A 858 33.22 40.84 -3.20
C VAL A 858 33.22 42.25 -3.79
N GLU A 859 33.28 43.24 -2.90
CA GLU A 859 33.49 44.63 -3.27
C GLU A 859 34.88 44.74 -3.91
N GLY A 860 34.94 44.82 -5.24
CA GLY A 860 36.13 45.31 -5.92
C GLY A 860 36.10 46.83 -5.93
N GLU A 861 37.17 47.49 -5.47
CA GLU A 861 37.29 48.95 -5.48
C GLU A 861 36.93 49.53 -6.86
N ALA A 862 36.04 50.50 -6.86
CA ALA A 862 35.80 51.33 -8.02
C ALA A 862 37.03 52.21 -8.28
N LEU A 863 37.38 52.44 -9.55
CA LEU A 863 38.38 53.48 -9.86
C LEU A 863 37.87 54.82 -9.31
N SER A 864 38.74 55.53 -8.59
CA SER A 864 38.42 56.85 -8.06
C SER A 864 38.11 57.83 -9.20
N ALA A 865 37.31 58.87 -8.92
CA ALA A 865 37.02 59.92 -9.90
C ALA A 865 38.31 60.55 -10.47
N GLU A 866 39.34 60.66 -9.63
CA GLU A 866 40.69 61.10 -10.01
C GLU A 866 41.35 60.20 -11.06
N GLN A 867 41.23 58.88 -10.93
CA GLN A 867 41.77 57.93 -11.91
C GLN A 867 40.98 57.99 -13.23
N GLN A 868 39.67 58.22 -13.17
CA GLN A 868 38.83 58.39 -14.35
C GLN A 868 39.18 59.69 -15.10
N ASP A 869 39.41 60.78 -14.37
CA ASP A 869 39.82 62.07 -14.95
C ASP A 869 41.26 62.04 -15.47
N ALA A 870 42.20 61.37 -14.80
CA ALA A 870 43.58 61.22 -15.27
C ALA A 870 43.66 60.47 -16.61
N LEU A 871 42.78 59.48 -16.81
CA LEU A 871 42.67 58.71 -18.06
C LEU A 871 41.93 59.47 -19.17
N ALA A 872 40.90 60.25 -18.83
CA ALA A 872 40.21 61.12 -19.79
C ALA A 872 41.14 62.23 -20.32
N ASN A 873 42.11 62.66 -19.50
CA ASN A 873 43.06 63.73 -19.79
C ASN A 873 44.47 63.22 -20.15
N ALA A 874 44.61 61.96 -20.59
CA ALA A 874 45.90 61.39 -21.01
C ALA A 874 46.63 62.33 -22.01
N PRO A 875 47.96 62.49 -21.92
CA PRO A 875 48.71 63.59 -22.51
C PRO A 875 48.43 63.80 -24.01
N SER A 876 48.39 65.08 -24.41
CA SER A 876 47.85 65.60 -25.69
C SER A 876 48.48 65.04 -26.99
N ASP A 877 49.49 64.20 -26.89
CA ASP A 877 50.26 63.65 -28.02
C ASP A 877 49.72 62.30 -28.53
N ALA A 878 48.66 61.75 -27.91
CA ALA A 878 48.01 60.55 -28.39
C ALA A 878 47.04 60.87 -29.56
N PRO A 879 47.18 60.18 -30.72
CA PRO A 879 46.31 60.41 -31.86
C PRO A 879 44.84 60.05 -31.53
N PRO A 880 43.86 60.75 -32.14
CA PRO A 880 42.45 60.74 -31.70
C PRO A 880 41.78 59.35 -31.74
N ASN A 881 42.26 58.46 -32.61
CA ASN A 881 41.88 57.04 -32.66
C ASN A 881 42.23 56.27 -31.37
N VAL A 882 43.34 56.58 -30.70
CA VAL A 882 43.74 55.96 -29.43
C VAL A 882 42.82 56.42 -28.29
N ARG A 883 42.50 57.72 -28.24
CA ARG A 883 41.57 58.27 -27.23
C ARG A 883 40.17 57.67 -27.35
N GLN A 884 39.65 57.52 -28.57
CA GLN A 884 38.37 56.85 -28.80
C GLN A 884 38.39 55.36 -28.42
N ALA A 885 39.50 54.67 -28.68
CA ALA A 885 39.67 53.26 -28.29
C ALA A 885 39.70 53.09 -26.76
N VAL A 886 40.39 53.97 -26.03
CA VAL A 886 40.40 53.99 -24.55
C VAL A 886 38.98 54.19 -24.00
N ALA A 887 38.27 55.21 -24.48
CA ALA A 887 36.89 55.50 -24.06
C ALA A 887 35.95 54.32 -24.34
N ARG A 888 36.08 53.66 -25.50
CA ARG A 888 35.29 52.48 -25.86
C ARG A 888 35.60 51.28 -24.95
N VAL A 889 36.87 51.02 -24.66
CA VAL A 889 37.28 49.95 -23.73
C VAL A 889 36.66 50.15 -22.34
N PHE A 890 36.60 51.39 -21.85
CA PHE A 890 35.97 51.68 -20.56
C PHE A 890 34.45 51.60 -20.59
N ALA A 891 33.81 52.10 -21.65
CA ALA A 891 32.37 51.94 -21.83
C ALA A 891 31.99 50.45 -21.85
N GLU A 892 32.74 49.63 -22.59
CA GLU A 892 32.57 48.18 -22.65
C GLU A 892 32.91 47.51 -21.31
N ARG A 893 33.92 47.97 -20.57
CA ARG A 893 34.23 47.48 -19.22
C ARG A 893 33.12 47.81 -18.22
N ASP A 894 32.55 49.00 -18.29
CA ASP A 894 31.52 49.45 -17.37
C ASP A 894 30.16 48.85 -17.73
N ASP A 895 29.89 48.61 -19.01
CA ASP A 895 28.79 47.76 -19.46
C ASP A 895 29.02 46.32 -18.98
N TRP A 896 30.21 45.77 -19.19
CA TRP A 896 30.60 44.44 -18.72
C TRP A 896 30.51 44.31 -17.21
N ARG A 897 30.91 45.29 -16.40
CA ARG A 897 30.71 45.28 -14.93
C ARG A 897 29.22 45.27 -14.57
N ARG A 898 28.37 45.91 -15.37
CA ARG A 898 26.91 45.95 -15.17
C ARG A 898 26.23 44.65 -15.60
N THR A 899 26.67 44.01 -16.68
CA THR A 899 26.07 42.78 -17.24
C THR A 899 26.77 41.47 -16.82
N HIS A 900 28.04 41.50 -16.42
CA HIS A 900 28.90 40.33 -16.21
C HIS A 900 29.76 40.47 -14.94
N ARG A 901 29.66 39.52 -14.00
CA ARG A 901 30.38 39.56 -12.70
C ARG A 901 31.70 38.77 -12.65
N ARG A 902 32.11 38.08 -13.72
CA ARG A 902 33.41 37.37 -13.89
C ARG A 902 33.79 37.21 -15.37
N GLY A 903 35.09 37.20 -15.66
CA GLY A 903 35.68 37.00 -17.00
C GLY A 903 36.86 37.93 -17.27
N ALA A 904 37.54 37.74 -18.40
CA ALA A 904 38.60 38.63 -18.88
C ALA A 904 38.10 39.41 -20.09
N VAL A 905 38.30 40.73 -20.09
CA VAL A 905 38.08 41.56 -21.27
C VAL A 905 39.35 41.50 -22.10
N VAL A 906 39.28 40.83 -23.26
CA VAL A 906 40.40 40.73 -24.19
C VAL A 906 40.18 41.75 -25.30
N ILE A 907 41.10 42.71 -25.40
CA ILE A 907 41.09 43.71 -26.47
C ILE A 907 41.91 43.14 -27.63
N VAL A 908 41.27 42.95 -28.79
CA VAL A 908 41.91 42.47 -30.01
C VAL A 908 41.89 43.62 -31.03
N GLY A 909 43.05 43.98 -31.57
CA GLY A 909 43.19 45.06 -32.55
C GLY A 909 43.96 44.63 -33.80
N ASP A 910 43.58 45.19 -34.95
CA ASP A 910 44.25 44.97 -36.23
C ASP A 910 45.54 45.79 -36.35
N ARG A 911 46.55 45.23 -37.04
CA ARG A 911 47.80 45.93 -37.29
C ARG A 911 47.60 47.17 -38.16
N GLY A 912 48.31 48.25 -37.82
CA GLY A 912 48.32 49.52 -38.58
C GLY A 912 47.33 50.56 -38.06
N ALA A 913 46.51 50.22 -37.06
CA ALA A 913 45.54 51.15 -36.46
C ALA A 913 46.16 52.19 -35.51
N GLY A 914 47.48 52.19 -35.30
CA GLY A 914 48.19 53.11 -34.38
C GLY A 914 47.91 52.85 -32.90
N LEU A 915 47.42 51.66 -32.54
CA LEU A 915 47.01 51.29 -31.17
C LEU A 915 48.14 50.63 -30.34
N ASP A 916 49.38 50.62 -30.84
CA ASP A 916 50.51 49.93 -30.20
C ASP A 916 50.85 50.52 -28.81
N ARG A 917 50.51 51.80 -28.58
CA ARG A 917 50.66 52.52 -27.31
C ARG A 917 49.48 52.37 -26.35
N LEU A 918 48.36 51.80 -26.81
CA LEU A 918 47.13 51.65 -26.00
C LEU A 918 47.35 50.86 -24.69
N PRO A 919 48.10 49.74 -24.67
CA PRO A 919 48.25 48.98 -23.44
C PRO A 919 49.20 49.65 -22.44
N ASP A 920 50.15 50.48 -22.89
CA ASP A 920 51.01 51.27 -21.99
C ASP A 920 50.21 52.38 -21.30
N LEU A 921 49.34 53.09 -22.06
CA LEU A 921 48.45 54.11 -21.52
C LEU A 921 47.40 53.54 -20.55
N LEU A 922 46.89 52.33 -20.80
CA LEU A 922 45.96 51.64 -19.89
C LEU A 922 46.65 51.20 -18.59
N ALA A 923 47.91 50.75 -18.67
CA ALA A 923 48.69 50.38 -17.49
C ALA A 923 49.10 51.60 -16.65
N GLU A 924 49.43 52.73 -17.29
CA GLU A 924 49.79 53.98 -16.62
C GLU A 924 48.60 54.66 -15.94
N GLY A 925 47.44 54.74 -16.60
CA GLY A 925 46.27 55.45 -16.05
C GLY A 925 45.36 54.61 -15.15
N ALA A 926 45.48 53.27 -15.17
CA ALA A 926 44.72 52.37 -14.30
C ALA A 926 45.62 51.23 -13.80
N PRO A 927 46.46 51.46 -12.77
CA PRO A 927 47.45 50.50 -12.28
C PRO A 927 46.83 49.19 -11.73
N ASN A 928 45.52 49.19 -11.48
CA ASN A 928 44.75 48.03 -11.03
C ASN A 928 44.30 47.11 -12.19
N LEU A 929 44.59 47.46 -13.44
CA LEU A 929 44.31 46.63 -14.62
C LEU A 929 45.54 45.80 -14.98
N LEU A 930 45.39 44.47 -14.98
CA LEU A 930 46.40 43.57 -15.49
C LEU A 930 46.37 43.57 -17.04
N VAL A 931 47.37 44.19 -17.66
CA VAL A 931 47.53 44.24 -19.11
C VAL A 931 48.53 43.17 -19.55
N LEU A 932 48.07 42.15 -20.28
CA LEU A 932 48.90 41.05 -20.77
C LEU A 932 49.17 41.20 -22.27
N ARG A 933 50.46 41.18 -22.67
CA ARG A 933 50.88 41.25 -24.08
C ARG A 933 51.44 39.90 -24.55
N PRO A 934 50.99 39.36 -25.70
CA PRO A 934 51.58 38.15 -26.23
C PRO A 934 53.02 38.42 -26.72
N PRO A 935 54.01 37.61 -26.31
CA PRO A 935 55.41 37.82 -26.68
C PRO A 935 55.69 37.52 -28.16
N ARG A 936 54.78 36.82 -28.85
CA ARG A 936 54.88 36.47 -30.28
C ARG A 936 53.53 36.56 -30.96
N ARG A 937 53.54 36.59 -32.30
CA ARG A 937 52.31 36.55 -33.12
C ARG A 937 51.55 35.25 -32.84
N ILE A 938 50.28 35.38 -32.51
CA ILE A 938 49.36 34.25 -32.34
C ILE A 938 48.34 34.32 -33.47
N SER A 939 48.33 33.33 -34.35
CA SER A 939 47.50 33.30 -35.57
C SER A 939 46.27 32.39 -35.45
N ASP A 940 46.09 31.68 -34.33
CA ASP A 940 44.99 30.76 -34.13
C ASP A 940 44.43 30.79 -32.69
N ALA A 941 43.16 30.36 -32.54
CA ALA A 941 42.47 30.38 -31.24
C ALA A 941 43.11 29.44 -30.20
N ARG A 942 43.80 28.38 -30.65
CA ARG A 942 44.47 27.42 -29.77
C ARG A 942 45.74 28.03 -29.16
N GLY A 943 46.57 28.69 -29.97
CA GLY A 943 47.72 29.44 -29.50
C GLY A 943 47.33 30.58 -28.55
N ALA A 944 46.20 31.25 -28.82
CA ALA A 944 45.72 32.34 -27.96
C ALA A 944 45.32 31.85 -26.57
N ARG A 945 44.64 30.71 -26.49
CA ARG A 945 44.26 30.07 -25.22
C ARG A 945 45.48 29.56 -24.46
N ALA A 946 46.45 28.95 -25.15
CA ALA A 946 47.67 28.44 -24.53
C ALA A 946 48.49 29.59 -23.92
N TRP A 947 48.69 30.67 -24.68
CA TRP A 947 49.36 31.87 -24.19
C TRP A 947 48.63 32.52 -23.02
N LEU A 948 47.30 32.66 -23.10
CA LEU A 948 46.53 33.28 -22.02
C LEU A 948 46.59 32.44 -20.73
N ALA A 949 46.56 31.12 -20.84
CA ALA A 949 46.73 30.21 -19.72
C ALA A 949 48.12 30.38 -19.08
N GLU A 950 49.18 30.36 -19.90
CA GLU A 950 50.56 30.61 -19.46
C GLU A 950 50.73 31.98 -18.79
N ALA A 951 50.21 33.05 -19.41
CA ALA A 951 50.30 34.42 -18.90
C ALA A 951 49.52 34.65 -17.59
N LEU A 952 48.51 33.81 -17.31
CA LEU A 952 47.75 33.81 -16.05
C LEU A 952 48.32 32.81 -15.02
N GLY A 953 49.44 32.14 -15.32
CA GLY A 953 50.04 31.12 -14.44
C GLY A 953 49.19 29.85 -14.31
N VAL A 954 48.35 29.57 -15.32
CA VAL A 954 47.51 28.38 -15.42
C VAL A 954 48.23 27.37 -16.32
N ASP A 955 48.74 26.28 -15.74
CA ASP A 955 49.49 25.25 -16.49
C ASP A 955 48.64 24.64 -17.61
N ALA A 956 48.91 25.01 -18.86
CA ALA A 956 48.17 24.56 -20.04
C ALA A 956 48.53 23.11 -20.45
N ALA A 957 49.54 22.50 -19.82
CA ALA A 957 50.08 21.18 -20.15
C ALA A 957 49.65 20.04 -19.22
N ASP A 958 48.82 20.30 -18.18
CA ASP A 958 48.36 19.24 -17.27
C ASP A 958 46.86 18.89 -17.46
N PRO A 959 46.53 17.90 -18.29
CA PRO A 959 45.22 17.26 -18.25
C PRO A 959 45.24 16.07 -17.27
N ARG A 960 45.60 16.24 -15.98
CA ARG A 960 45.50 15.17 -14.96
C ARG A 960 45.09 15.67 -13.55
N PRO A 961 44.59 14.75 -12.69
CA PRO A 961 43.50 15.00 -11.75
C PRO A 961 43.96 15.53 -10.39
N ILE A 962 43.01 16.14 -9.67
CA ILE A 962 43.08 16.51 -8.25
C ILE A 962 43.79 15.41 -7.44
N PRO A 963 44.77 15.73 -6.58
CA PRO A 963 45.64 14.73 -5.95
C PRO A 963 44.87 13.77 -5.04
N ARG A 964 45.04 12.46 -5.29
CA ARG A 964 44.78 11.41 -4.30
C ARG A 964 45.69 11.64 -3.10
N ARG A 965 45.10 12.03 -1.97
CA ARG A 965 45.78 12.04 -0.67
C ARG A 965 46.09 10.58 -0.30
N SER A 966 47.36 10.22 -0.39
CA SER A 966 47.88 8.94 0.08
C SER A 966 47.57 8.76 1.57
N ALA A 967 47.11 7.54 1.90
CA ALA A 967 46.88 7.11 3.26
C ALA A 967 48.17 7.23 4.07
N ARG A 968 48.20 8.15 5.04
CA ARG A 968 49.10 8.04 6.19
C ARG A 968 48.61 6.88 7.04
N ARG A 969 49.21 5.70 6.83
CA ARG A 969 49.32 4.66 7.86
C ARG A 969 49.98 5.29 9.08
N ARG A 970 49.21 5.53 10.14
CA ARG A 970 49.73 5.58 11.51
C ARG A 970 49.63 4.14 12.04
N SER A 971 50.76 3.43 12.03
CA SER A 971 50.98 2.30 12.95
C SER A 971 51.60 2.84 14.25
N PRO A 972 51.34 2.19 15.39
CA PRO A 972 51.48 2.77 16.71
C PRO A 972 52.94 2.79 17.17
N ALA A 973 53.34 3.88 17.83
CA ALA A 973 54.57 3.92 18.60
C ALA A 973 54.44 2.99 19.82
N LEU A 974 55.25 1.94 19.83
CA LEU A 974 55.58 1.14 20.99
C LEU A 974 56.25 2.04 22.04
N LYS A 975 55.70 2.00 23.26
CA LYS A 975 56.41 2.33 24.50
C LYS A 975 57.39 1.18 24.81
N SER A 976 58.66 1.50 25.00
CA SER A 976 59.53 0.80 25.95
C SER A 976 60.64 1.73 26.44
N SER A 977 60.75 1.79 27.76
CA SER A 977 61.74 2.39 28.66
C SER A 977 63.21 2.41 28.21
N SER A 978 63.95 3.45 28.56
CA SER A 978 65.01 3.41 29.60
C SER A 978 65.74 4.76 29.72
N SER A 979 66.31 4.97 30.91
CA SER A 979 66.94 6.18 31.51
C SER A 979 66.01 7.34 31.87
#